data_AF-A0AAD2FDC6-F1
#
_entry.id   AF-A0AAD2FDC6-F1
#
_cell.length_a   1.000
_cell.length_b   1.000
_cell.length_c   1.000
_cell.angle_alpha   90.00
_cell.angle_beta   90.00
_cell.angle_gamma   90.00
#
_symmetry.space_group_name_H-M   'P 1'
#
loop_
_entity.id
_entity.type
_entity.pdbx_description
1 polymer ?
#
loop_
_entity_poly.entity_id
_entity_poly.type
_entity_poly.pdbx_seq_one_letter_code
_entity_poly.pdbx_strand_id
1 'polypeptide(L)'
;MEVSSDEENNCVFDTLVKGLKDNVHENKESYWYQFVYGGRGKCYARAVTVNELIGLTQAHSLEVLVASDLILQRANRPPAISKPGVEKLAAAIWGEESNSKVIFNQGRGRNTFILIGTLKEGNVPSLQRQLKHELPPPNHPIALIQQSLQSFPSVSQLFAAASNSSEDSDMAEDSKENSLTTSILVDPDHLVDCCNSTANKKQEKREYNIGTRLTLCNGELKKIDNNMSFIHKNKRAKSEEAIQIKKDIAAAVKRKEHRTADLGSVFSLGICAANFPQVSDAAAEQFLFQGVQRACTALKMFNLYDAAEDLRVSYDAMLQMKPSSTTIRNHVLRTAAHKVVLLGDRMIKAKRVYIAVDHGAGVLAKIAYFWDVEWVRIVSVNLDFDTSGDSAKEGAEGTHHSMKKYAFSADEAHQDEILRGIIHGGASDSGGGFTCAAMKRELVLVGLANPETFIFCACTAHNEQTNLRNGLEKAYGIGGLDERNVLQKVHAYSDWQDSFRRKNGIGGLKSLLTKACKHVTGSTPKDVLKELLKLMQEPITTRWKTLGAAFIYVRKFHGIIKTAVSASNASNLKNSQIGKTGANFVSLANEKALEVDVSFLSAFHTEFFDLHFEFNHATDPLVNRSAFLAPHHLVRYYLKEKGLAAIKAELESGSVNDVPSNSVFHEFWDNLGKMENATQQEQCLRKAKLFIEKYTESLHKHNKQFCEGGLLFLACFGEQQTAQIVAKFLTHGEIDDATMRQYADQIYTSPIHHLNVPLEDFAKFVTATIDDETRDACIKSKNFLDWIDLIEIIATGYNFRGATGSVADRLRAKFLAYFGPIPTTTEDVERVVKRARLCQTTGKEEKNVTVYGIAGDGVSDECTRNYVDSSYHQKQKEKRNERIRRAVRTGGIKDYKPDLERGPGMCINHTNHALSLARDVEALKEIIGEEEYEDRLKGAMNSLKNTHVQGSTIRCDAVMNIVEGNLGKTYTGSHRENLQGVDCTSAMRNEVVLNKCTIKGPSGEDNKGAMWDEALARNLVKAEDQQEYNRKGGNPSFTKVKKMIEAFEIDRWKNANPSKEPDTKVGKSIRLLSTGDRKLVAKA
;
A
#
# COMPACT_ATOMS: atom_id res chain seq x y z
N MET A 1 5.21 2.79 67.20
CA MET A 1 4.80 4.06 66.58
C MET A 1 3.37 3.87 66.11
N GLU A 2 2.41 4.40 66.88
CA GLU A 2 1.02 4.56 66.43
C GLU A 2 0.94 5.90 65.70
N VAL A 3 0.34 5.92 64.51
CA VAL A 3 0.02 7.13 63.76
C VAL A 3 -1.48 7.12 63.53
N SER A 4 -2.15 8.17 64.02
CA SER A 4 -3.60 8.37 63.94
C SER A 4 -4.06 8.59 62.51
N SER A 5 -5.26 8.10 62.22
CA SER A 5 -5.99 8.30 60.98
C SER A 5 -6.42 9.75 60.82
N ASP A 6 -5.81 10.45 59.86
CA ASP A 6 -6.48 11.30 58.87
C ASP A 6 -5.40 12.14 58.17
N GLU A 7 -4.85 11.60 57.07
CA GLU A 7 -4.31 12.32 55.91
C GLU A 7 -3.68 11.32 54.91
N GLU A 8 -3.55 11.74 53.66
CA GLU A 8 -3.49 10.93 52.44
C GLU A 8 -2.31 9.92 52.32
N ASN A 9 -2.54 8.90 51.48
CA ASN A 9 -1.86 7.61 51.29
C ASN A 9 -0.36 7.57 50.92
N ASN A 10 0.50 8.51 51.36
CA ASN A 10 1.95 8.47 51.04
C ASN A 10 2.92 8.27 52.22
N CYS A 11 2.48 8.32 53.49
CA CYS A 11 3.44 8.38 54.61
C CYS A 11 4.04 7.04 55.09
N VAL A 12 3.40 5.89 54.79
CA VAL A 12 3.86 4.58 55.32
C VAL A 12 5.08 4.03 54.58
N PHE A 13 5.19 4.28 53.27
CA PHE A 13 6.30 3.78 52.45
C PHE A 13 7.60 4.56 52.73
N ASP A 14 7.50 5.88 52.90
CA ASP A 14 8.65 6.73 53.24
C ASP A 14 9.20 6.42 54.63
N THR A 15 8.32 6.09 55.59
CA THR A 15 8.74 5.64 56.93
C THR A 15 9.47 4.29 56.87
N LEU A 16 9.04 3.37 56.00
CA LEU A 16 9.70 2.08 55.77
C LEU A 16 11.08 2.24 55.11
N VAL A 17 11.17 3.11 54.10
CA VAL A 17 12.42 3.43 53.39
C VAL A 17 13.42 4.14 54.31
N LYS A 18 12.94 5.02 55.20
CA LYS A 18 13.77 5.68 56.21
C LYS A 18 14.31 4.68 57.24
N GLY A 19 13.46 3.80 57.79
CA GLY A 19 13.90 2.76 58.73
C GLY A 19 14.84 1.70 58.13
N LEU A 20 14.73 1.43 56.83
CA LEU A 20 15.68 0.58 56.10
C LEU A 20 17.02 1.27 55.83
N LYS A 21 17.01 2.58 55.52
CA LYS A 21 18.25 3.36 55.38
C LYS A 21 19.04 3.45 56.69
N ASP A 22 18.36 3.63 57.81
CA ASP A 22 19.00 3.78 59.12
C ASP A 22 19.63 2.45 59.59
N ASN A 23 18.99 1.29 59.32
CA ASN A 23 19.57 -0.03 59.67
C ASN A 23 20.72 -0.48 58.74
N VAL A 24 20.73 -0.07 57.47
CA VAL A 24 21.81 -0.42 56.52
C VAL A 24 23.12 0.28 56.86
N HIS A 25 23.07 1.41 57.58
CA HIS A 25 24.28 2.13 57.97
C HIS A 25 25.01 1.55 59.19
N GLU A 26 24.35 0.73 60.04
CA GLU A 26 24.92 0.27 61.31
C GLU A 26 25.44 -1.18 61.34
N ASN A 27 25.16 -2.06 60.36
CA ASN A 27 25.67 -3.44 60.39
C ASN A 27 26.20 -3.95 59.03
N LYS A 28 27.45 -4.45 59.01
CA LYS A 28 28.16 -4.98 57.83
C LYS A 28 28.01 -6.51 57.64
N GLU A 29 26.80 -7.04 57.71
CA GLU A 29 26.52 -8.44 57.33
C GLU A 29 25.50 -8.53 56.18
N SER A 30 25.69 -9.51 55.29
CA SER A 30 24.94 -9.67 54.04
C SER A 30 23.52 -10.18 54.27
N TYR A 31 22.56 -9.28 54.42
CA TYR A 31 21.14 -9.64 54.56
C TYR A 31 20.43 -9.79 53.20
N TRP A 32 19.51 -10.75 53.12
CA TRP A 32 18.64 -10.99 51.97
C TRP A 32 17.21 -10.66 52.35
N TYR A 33 16.52 -9.84 51.53
CA TYR A 33 15.13 -9.48 51.75
C TYR A 33 14.26 -10.14 50.69
N GLN A 34 13.16 -10.78 51.12
CA GLN A 34 12.22 -11.43 50.24
C GLN A 34 10.84 -10.81 50.39
N PHE A 35 10.33 -10.23 49.31
CA PHE A 35 8.99 -9.63 49.30
C PHE A 35 8.00 -10.63 48.71
N VAL A 36 6.89 -10.86 49.42
CA VAL A 36 5.80 -11.72 48.93
C VAL A 36 4.54 -10.87 48.76
N TYR A 37 3.98 -10.84 47.55
CA TYR A 37 2.74 -10.12 47.25
C TYR A 37 1.64 -11.09 46.84
N GLY A 38 0.45 -10.97 47.42
CA GLY A 38 -0.69 -11.84 47.16
C GLY A 38 -1.92 -11.07 46.68
N GLY A 39 -2.39 -11.39 45.47
CA GLY A 39 -3.65 -10.87 44.93
C GLY A 39 -4.28 -11.88 43.96
N ARG A 40 -5.56 -12.24 44.20
CA ARG A 40 -6.39 -13.25 43.50
C ARG A 40 -5.60 -14.29 42.69
N GLY A 41 -5.11 -15.31 43.41
CA GLY A 41 -4.70 -16.59 42.83
C GLY A 41 -3.23 -16.72 42.43
N LYS A 42 -2.36 -15.74 42.74
CA LYS A 42 -0.92 -15.87 42.53
C LYS A 42 -0.13 -15.22 43.68
N CYS A 43 0.90 -15.90 44.15
CA CYS A 43 1.93 -15.37 45.05
C CYS A 43 3.25 -15.30 44.28
N TYR A 44 3.97 -14.18 44.38
CA TYR A 44 5.31 -14.02 43.82
C TYR A 44 6.30 -13.75 44.94
N ALA A 45 7.48 -14.36 44.88
CA ALA A 45 8.57 -14.08 45.79
C ALA A 45 9.84 -13.79 44.99
N ARG A 46 10.53 -12.69 45.31
CA ARG A 46 11.85 -12.36 44.76
C ARG A 46 12.77 -12.00 45.92
N ALA A 47 13.91 -12.67 46.00
CA ALA A 47 15.01 -12.26 46.86
C ALA A 47 15.78 -11.14 46.14
N VAL A 48 16.06 -10.05 46.85
CA VAL A 48 16.81 -8.91 46.30
C VAL A 48 18.01 -8.65 47.20
N THR A 49 19.17 -8.44 46.58
CA THR A 49 20.39 -8.08 47.32
C THR A 49 20.38 -6.60 47.71
N VAL A 50 21.08 -6.24 48.79
CA VAL A 50 21.22 -4.84 49.24
C VAL A 50 21.77 -3.94 48.12
N ASN A 51 22.69 -4.43 47.29
CA ASN A 51 23.27 -3.67 46.17
C ASN A 51 22.27 -3.42 45.03
N GLU A 52 21.37 -4.36 44.73
CA GLU A 52 20.28 -4.15 43.76
C GLU A 52 19.27 -3.12 44.27
N LEU A 53 19.00 -3.10 45.59
CA LEU A 53 18.10 -2.13 46.21
C LEU A 53 18.67 -0.71 46.19
N ILE A 54 19.98 -0.56 46.41
CA ILE A 54 20.70 0.72 46.30
C ILE A 54 20.71 1.22 44.84
N GLY A 55 20.90 0.34 43.86
CA GLY A 55 20.85 0.70 42.44
C GLY A 55 19.47 1.16 41.96
N LEU A 56 18.39 0.58 42.51
CA LEU A 56 17.01 0.95 42.16
C LEU A 56 16.55 2.26 42.79
N THR A 57 17.14 2.68 43.91
CA THR A 57 16.82 3.96 44.58
C THR A 57 17.58 5.16 44.01
N GLN A 58 18.67 4.94 43.26
CA GLN A 58 19.39 6.00 42.54
C GLN A 58 18.80 6.31 41.15
N ALA A 59 17.96 5.43 40.60
CA ALA A 59 17.23 5.66 39.37
C ALA A 59 15.82 6.19 39.69
N HIS A 60 15.63 7.51 39.74
CA HIS A 60 14.29 8.11 39.86
C HIS A 60 13.47 7.88 38.58
N SER A 61 12.85 6.71 38.45
CA SER A 61 11.68 6.42 37.60
C SER A 61 11.23 4.97 37.84
N LEU A 62 10.20 4.81 38.68
CA LEU A 62 9.60 3.50 38.98
C LEU A 62 8.08 3.58 38.76
N GLU A 63 7.69 3.81 37.50
CA GLU A 63 6.34 3.52 37.03
C GLU A 63 6.33 2.18 36.25
N VAL A 64 5.71 1.19 36.89
CA VAL A 64 4.94 0.08 36.31
C VAL A 64 5.64 -0.82 35.27
N LEU A 65 6.13 -1.97 35.72
CA LEU A 65 6.54 -3.09 34.87
C LEU A 65 5.60 -4.29 35.10
N VAL A 66 4.49 -4.33 34.35
CA VAL A 66 3.65 -5.53 34.18
C VAL A 66 3.65 -5.89 32.70
N ALA A 67 4.53 -6.79 32.29
CA ALA A 67 4.36 -7.60 31.08
C ALA A 67 5.38 -8.74 31.03
N SER A 68 4.97 -9.96 31.36
CA SER A 68 5.06 -11.15 30.47
C SER A 68 4.65 -12.44 31.21
N ASP A 69 3.61 -13.10 30.71
CA ASP A 69 3.10 -14.43 31.12
C ASP A 69 3.56 -15.52 30.13
N LEU A 70 3.76 -16.76 30.60
CA LEU A 70 3.47 -17.99 29.82
C LEU A 70 3.21 -19.26 30.70
N ILE A 71 1.91 -19.60 30.85
CA ILE A 71 1.14 -20.88 30.84
C ILE A 71 1.67 -22.19 31.52
N LEU A 72 0.89 -22.76 32.48
CA LEU A 72 0.13 -24.05 32.37
C LEU A 72 -0.74 -24.46 33.61
N GLN A 73 -2.04 -24.70 33.31
CA GLN A 73 -3.10 -25.62 33.82
C GLN A 73 -3.52 -25.84 35.31
N ARG A 74 -4.83 -25.58 35.52
CA ARG A 74 -5.91 -26.24 36.33
C ARG A 74 -5.66 -26.70 37.78
N ALA A 75 -6.36 -26.08 38.74
CA ALA A 75 -7.55 -26.62 39.45
C ALA A 75 -8.05 -25.67 40.56
N ASN A 76 -9.38 -25.63 40.77
CA ASN A 76 -10.21 -25.13 41.89
C ASN A 76 -9.73 -24.00 42.83
N ARG A 77 -10.63 -23.01 43.05
CA ARG A 77 -10.50 -21.91 44.02
C ARG A 77 -10.11 -22.41 45.43
N PRO A 78 -9.04 -21.91 46.07
CA PRO A 78 -8.85 -22.06 47.51
C PRO A 78 -9.44 -20.86 48.30
N PRO A 79 -9.81 -21.04 49.58
CA PRO A 79 -10.41 -19.98 50.39
C PRO A 79 -9.38 -18.97 50.88
N ALA A 80 -9.85 -17.79 51.32
CA ALA A 80 -9.01 -16.73 51.85
C ALA A 80 -8.14 -17.23 53.03
N ILE A 81 -6.82 -17.07 52.93
CA ILE A 81 -5.88 -17.48 53.97
C ILE A 81 -5.95 -16.49 55.13
N SER A 82 -6.24 -16.99 56.34
CA SER A 82 -6.27 -16.21 57.57
C SER A 82 -4.84 -15.89 58.05
N LYS A 83 -4.68 -14.83 58.86
CA LYS A 83 -3.38 -14.42 59.43
C LYS A 83 -2.60 -15.60 60.08
N PRO A 84 -3.23 -16.50 60.86
CA PRO A 84 -2.55 -17.69 61.42
C PRO A 84 -2.03 -18.66 60.35
N GLY A 85 -2.71 -18.75 59.20
CA GLY A 85 -2.28 -19.58 58.08
C GLY A 85 -1.03 -19.02 57.38
N VAL A 86 -0.90 -17.69 57.32
CA VAL A 86 0.29 -17.01 56.77
C VAL A 86 1.48 -17.12 57.73
N GLU A 87 1.25 -17.03 59.04
CA GLU A 87 2.30 -17.22 60.06
C GLU A 87 2.82 -18.67 60.08
N LYS A 88 1.93 -19.68 59.94
CA LYS A 88 2.35 -21.09 59.76
C LYS A 88 3.16 -21.31 58.49
N LEU A 89 2.78 -20.67 57.37
CA LEU A 89 3.52 -20.76 56.12
C LEU A 89 4.91 -20.12 56.24
N ALA A 90 5.03 -19.01 56.97
CA ALA A 90 6.30 -18.37 57.25
C ALA A 90 7.24 -19.25 58.08
N ALA A 91 6.72 -19.85 59.16
CA ALA A 91 7.48 -20.79 59.98
C ALA A 91 7.94 -22.02 59.17
N ALA A 92 7.12 -22.51 58.25
CA ALA A 92 7.47 -23.64 57.37
C ALA A 92 8.55 -23.30 56.34
N ILE A 93 8.62 -22.05 55.88
CA ILE A 93 9.60 -21.60 54.88
C ILE A 93 10.95 -21.25 55.51
N TRP A 94 10.95 -20.63 56.70
CA TRP A 94 12.16 -20.10 57.32
C TRP A 94 12.64 -20.86 58.57
N GLY A 95 11.89 -21.86 59.04
CA GLY A 95 12.15 -22.61 60.27
C GLY A 95 11.69 -21.87 61.53
N GLU A 96 11.30 -22.61 62.57
CA GLU A 96 10.71 -22.05 63.80
C GLU A 96 11.63 -21.07 64.57
N GLU A 97 12.95 -21.12 64.33
CA GLU A 97 13.94 -20.24 64.97
C GLU A 97 14.22 -18.92 64.21
N SER A 98 13.51 -18.64 63.11
CA SER A 98 13.71 -17.41 62.33
C SER A 98 12.92 -16.22 62.88
N ASN A 99 13.61 -15.09 63.13
CA ASN A 99 13.00 -13.81 63.49
C ASN A 99 12.24 -13.21 62.29
N SER A 100 11.05 -13.73 62.01
CA SER A 100 10.17 -13.23 60.94
C SER A 100 9.05 -12.35 61.51
N LYS A 101 8.80 -11.21 60.88
CA LYS A 101 7.67 -10.31 61.23
C LYS A 101 6.68 -10.26 60.07
N VAL A 102 5.39 -10.39 60.40
CA VAL A 102 4.27 -10.26 59.45
C VAL A 102 3.59 -8.92 59.67
N ILE A 103 3.58 -8.07 58.64
CA ILE A 103 2.85 -6.79 58.67
C ILE A 103 1.56 -6.93 57.86
N PHE A 104 0.43 -6.58 58.47
CA PHE A 104 -0.91 -6.71 57.89
C PHE A 104 -1.50 -5.33 57.63
N ASN A 105 -2.03 -5.09 56.42
CA ASN A 105 -2.80 -3.88 56.11
C ASN A 105 -4.17 -4.25 55.51
N GLN A 106 -5.25 -3.78 56.15
CA GLN A 106 -6.63 -3.92 55.67
C GLN A 106 -7.13 -2.61 55.07
N GLY A 107 -7.10 -2.50 53.74
CA GLY A 107 -7.80 -1.46 52.98
C GLY A 107 -9.02 -2.04 52.27
N ARG A 108 -10.09 -1.24 52.11
CA ARG A 108 -11.37 -1.66 51.48
C ARG A 108 -11.13 -2.37 50.14
N GLY A 109 -11.21 -3.70 50.18
CA GLY A 109 -11.21 -4.58 49.01
C GLY A 109 -9.92 -5.37 48.71
N ARG A 110 -8.82 -5.20 49.46
CA ARG A 110 -7.57 -5.98 49.25
C ARG A 110 -6.82 -6.23 50.57
N ASN A 111 -6.64 -7.49 50.95
CA ASN A 111 -5.74 -7.87 52.05
C ASN A 111 -4.33 -8.02 51.47
N THR A 112 -3.40 -7.19 51.92
CA THR A 112 -1.98 -7.27 51.53
C THR A 112 -1.15 -7.65 52.74
N PHE A 113 -0.25 -8.62 52.57
CA PHE A 113 0.64 -9.11 53.60
C PHE A 113 2.08 -8.88 53.14
N ILE A 114 2.95 -8.45 54.05
CA ILE A 114 4.39 -8.40 53.80
C ILE A 114 5.06 -9.23 54.89
N LEU A 115 5.83 -10.22 54.44
CA LEU A 115 6.65 -11.09 55.28
C LEU A 115 8.11 -10.68 55.13
N ILE A 116 8.77 -10.41 56.25
CA ILE A 116 10.19 -10.06 56.27
C ILE A 116 10.88 -11.05 57.22
N GLY A 117 11.88 -11.77 56.71
CA GLY A 117 12.71 -12.69 57.48
C GLY A 117 14.14 -12.70 56.95
N THR A 118 15.09 -13.09 57.80
CA THR A 118 16.52 -13.18 57.48
C THR A 118 16.95 -14.65 57.38
N LEU A 119 17.82 -14.98 56.41
CA LEU A 119 18.37 -16.32 56.21
C LEU A 119 19.90 -16.29 56.41
N LYS A 120 20.44 -17.28 57.14
CA LYS A 120 21.90 -17.50 57.26
C LYS A 120 22.44 -18.32 56.07
N GLU A 121 23.66 -18.00 55.66
CA GLU A 121 24.30 -18.33 54.37
C GLU A 121 24.75 -19.81 54.20
N GLY A 122 23.93 -20.79 54.60
CA GLY A 122 24.30 -22.22 54.58
C GLY A 122 23.47 -23.15 53.68
N ASN A 123 22.26 -22.76 53.24
CA ASN A 123 21.26 -23.71 52.71
C ASN A 123 20.96 -23.62 51.20
N VAL A 124 21.75 -22.90 50.41
CA VAL A 124 21.48 -22.65 48.97
C VAL A 124 22.04 -23.72 47.98
N PRO A 125 23.17 -24.41 48.23
CA PRO A 125 23.77 -25.30 47.22
C PRO A 125 23.03 -26.63 46.94
N SER A 126 22.11 -27.06 47.79
CA SER A 126 21.43 -28.36 47.69
C SER A 126 20.36 -28.44 46.61
N LEU A 127 19.81 -27.30 46.14
CA LEU A 127 18.72 -27.28 45.15
C LEU A 127 19.20 -27.40 43.68
N GLN A 128 20.46 -27.03 43.39
CA GLN A 128 20.96 -26.94 42.01
C GLN A 128 21.50 -28.25 41.41
N ARG A 129 21.75 -29.30 42.21
CA ARG A 129 22.41 -30.55 41.75
C ARG A 129 21.49 -31.60 41.12
N GLN A 130 20.16 -31.50 41.22
CA GLN A 130 19.25 -32.60 40.82
C GLN A 130 18.78 -32.62 39.34
N LEU A 131 19.24 -31.71 38.46
CA LEU A 131 18.59 -31.51 37.14
C LEU A 131 19.49 -31.72 35.90
N LYS A 132 20.66 -32.40 35.98
CA LYS A 132 21.69 -32.29 34.92
C LYS A 132 22.27 -33.58 34.29
N HIS A 133 21.58 -34.72 34.26
CA HIS A 133 22.07 -35.90 33.52
C HIS A 133 21.06 -36.42 32.48
N GLU A 134 21.44 -36.33 31.19
CA GLU A 134 21.31 -37.31 30.08
C GLU A 134 21.28 -36.66 28.67
N LEU A 135 22.30 -36.97 27.83
CA LEU A 135 22.32 -37.18 26.35
C LEU A 135 23.64 -36.69 25.65
N PRO A 136 24.15 -37.43 24.61
CA PRO A 136 25.47 -37.24 23.98
C PRO A 136 25.45 -36.44 22.64
N PRO A 137 26.62 -36.08 22.03
CA PRO A 137 26.73 -35.14 20.90
C PRO A 137 26.90 -35.81 19.52
N PRO A 138 26.72 -35.07 18.41
CA PRO A 138 27.48 -35.39 17.19
C PRO A 138 28.13 -34.17 16.49
N ASN A 139 29.45 -34.27 16.36
CA ASN A 139 30.35 -34.08 15.21
C ASN A 139 30.14 -33.01 14.13
N HIS A 140 31.25 -32.32 13.86
CA HIS A 140 31.52 -31.29 12.86
C HIS A 140 32.23 -31.88 11.62
N PRO A 141 32.20 -31.20 10.46
CA PRO A 141 33.47 -30.93 9.77
C PRO A 141 33.56 -29.50 9.20
N ILE A 142 34.38 -28.65 9.81
CA ILE A 142 34.98 -27.45 9.22
C ILE A 142 36.45 -27.80 8.97
N ALA A 143 36.79 -28.23 7.77
CA ALA A 143 38.19 -28.42 7.38
C ALA A 143 38.46 -28.16 5.87
N LEU A 144 37.45 -27.81 5.08
CA LEU A 144 37.60 -27.59 3.62
C LEU A 144 37.36 -26.14 3.15
N ILE A 145 37.09 -25.20 4.07
CA ILE A 145 36.86 -23.78 3.71
C ILE A 145 38.07 -22.90 4.05
N GLN A 146 39.04 -23.41 4.81
CA GLN A 146 40.20 -22.62 5.27
C GLN A 146 41.35 -22.53 4.25
N GLN A 147 41.25 -23.22 3.10
CA GLN A 147 42.29 -23.22 2.07
C GLN A 147 41.95 -22.35 0.83
N SER A 148 40.73 -21.80 0.73
CA SER A 148 40.33 -20.92 -0.39
C SER A 148 40.24 -19.43 -0.02
N LEU A 149 40.54 -19.06 1.23
CA LEU A 149 40.47 -17.67 1.72
C LEU A 149 41.84 -16.95 1.77
N GLN A 150 42.90 -17.55 1.22
CA GLN A 150 44.26 -16.98 1.24
C GLN A 150 44.70 -16.29 -0.08
N SER A 151 43.81 -16.12 -1.06
CA SER A 151 44.17 -15.54 -2.37
C SER A 151 43.52 -14.18 -2.69
N PHE A 152 43.00 -13.45 -1.71
CA PHE A 152 42.47 -12.09 -1.95
C PHE A 152 43.40 -11.00 -1.41
N PRO A 153 43.84 -10.03 -2.23
CA PRO A 153 44.61 -8.89 -1.75
C PRO A 153 43.73 -7.98 -0.87
N SER A 154 44.35 -7.34 0.12
CA SER A 154 43.66 -6.45 1.04
C SER A 154 43.28 -5.13 0.36
N VAL A 155 42.19 -4.51 0.81
CA VAL A 155 41.68 -3.22 0.28
C VAL A 155 42.74 -2.11 0.30
N SER A 156 43.71 -2.16 1.21
CA SER A 156 44.84 -1.21 1.24
C SER A 156 45.80 -1.35 0.05
N GLN A 157 45.93 -2.55 -0.53
CA GLN A 157 46.73 -2.81 -1.72
C GLN A 157 46.02 -2.34 -3.01
N LEU A 158 44.68 -2.31 -3.00
CA LEU A 158 43.88 -1.75 -4.11
C LEU A 158 43.94 -0.21 -4.15
N PHE A 159 44.09 0.46 -3.01
CA PHE A 159 44.25 1.91 -2.96
C PHE A 159 45.67 2.38 -3.35
N ALA A 160 46.70 1.57 -3.11
CA ALA A 160 48.08 1.92 -3.51
C ALA A 160 48.31 1.81 -5.03
N ALA A 161 47.53 0.99 -5.74
CA ALA A 161 47.62 0.86 -7.20
C ALA A 161 46.89 1.99 -7.97
N ALA A 162 46.05 2.79 -7.31
CA ALA A 162 45.25 3.84 -7.93
C ALA A 162 45.87 5.25 -7.84
N SER A 163 47.06 5.39 -7.25
CA SER A 163 47.72 6.70 -7.04
C SER A 163 48.97 6.93 -7.89
N ASN A 164 49.33 6.00 -8.80
CA ASN A 164 50.46 6.17 -9.71
C ASN A 164 50.01 5.98 -11.16
N SER A 165 49.40 7.01 -11.77
CA SER A 165 49.36 7.18 -13.23
C SER A 165 48.89 8.59 -13.61
N SER A 166 49.78 9.58 -13.57
CA SER A 166 49.71 10.75 -14.46
C SER A 166 51.02 11.56 -14.38
N GLU A 167 52.04 11.08 -15.09
CA GLU A 167 53.10 11.94 -15.64
C GLU A 167 53.21 11.63 -17.13
N ASP A 168 53.62 12.66 -17.89
CA ASP A 168 53.93 12.71 -19.33
C ASP A 168 52.79 13.03 -20.30
N SER A 169 52.67 14.32 -20.67
CA SER A 169 53.24 14.78 -21.95
C SER A 169 53.00 16.28 -22.18
N ASP A 170 54.11 16.98 -22.42
CA ASP A 170 54.25 18.37 -22.85
C ASP A 170 53.52 18.72 -24.15
N MET A 171 53.13 20.00 -24.29
CA MET A 171 53.58 20.94 -25.36
C MET A 171 52.68 22.20 -25.41
N ALA A 172 53.31 23.35 -25.09
CA ALA A 172 53.23 24.72 -25.64
C ALA A 172 52.01 25.18 -26.47
N GLU A 173 51.58 26.45 -26.54
CA GLU A 173 51.91 27.78 -25.99
C GLU A 173 50.75 28.70 -26.45
N ASP A 174 50.39 29.72 -25.64
CA ASP A 174 50.43 31.17 -25.99
C ASP A 174 49.31 32.05 -25.37
N SER A 175 49.72 32.86 -24.37
CA SER A 175 49.37 34.28 -24.11
C SER A 175 47.92 34.68 -23.74
N LYS A 176 47.60 35.58 -22.78
CA LYS A 176 48.37 36.54 -21.96
C LYS A 176 47.50 37.15 -20.84
N GLU A 177 48.11 37.26 -19.65
CA GLU A 177 48.11 38.38 -18.67
C GLU A 177 46.83 39.09 -18.16
N ASN A 178 46.58 38.97 -16.84
CA ASN A 178 46.89 40.00 -15.82
C ASN A 178 46.40 39.50 -14.43
N SER A 179 47.25 39.08 -13.49
CA SER A 179 48.16 39.85 -12.61
C SER A 179 47.44 40.77 -11.59
N LEU A 180 47.41 40.35 -10.31
CA LEU A 180 48.15 41.04 -9.23
C LEU A 180 48.11 40.24 -7.91
N THR A 181 49.31 39.87 -7.47
CA THR A 181 49.75 39.15 -6.27
C THR A 181 50.47 40.09 -5.30
N THR A 182 50.43 39.78 -4.00
CA THR A 182 51.57 39.89 -3.01
C THR A 182 51.02 39.33 -1.68
N SER A 183 51.42 38.21 -1.04
CA SER A 183 52.70 37.60 -0.62
C SER A 183 53.63 38.50 0.19
N ILE A 184 54.01 38.04 1.40
CA ILE A 184 55.37 38.01 1.97
C ILE A 184 55.36 37.13 3.26
N LEU A 185 56.30 36.19 3.30
CA LEU A 185 56.75 35.33 4.41
C LEU A 185 57.83 36.05 5.25
N VAL A 186 58.14 35.51 6.45
CA VAL A 186 59.46 35.35 7.14
C VAL A 186 59.15 35.23 8.65
N ASP A 187 59.24 34.07 9.30
CA ASP A 187 60.38 33.25 9.81
C ASP A 187 60.62 33.48 11.33
N PRO A 188 60.98 32.44 12.12
CA PRO A 188 60.90 32.41 13.58
C PRO A 188 62.26 32.63 14.27
N ASP A 189 62.24 33.15 15.50
CA ASP A 189 63.03 32.70 16.66
C ASP A 189 62.96 33.70 17.83
N HIS A 190 63.00 33.15 19.05
CA HIS A 190 63.61 33.66 20.29
C HIS A 190 62.75 33.83 21.56
N LEU A 191 63.19 33.09 22.60
CA LEU A 191 63.46 33.48 24.02
C LEU A 191 62.25 33.79 24.92
N VAL A 192 62.23 33.59 26.24
CA VAL A 192 62.91 32.81 27.30
C VAL A 192 62.14 33.18 28.60
N ASP A 193 62.12 32.28 29.58
CA ASP A 193 61.86 32.44 31.04
C ASP A 193 61.10 33.67 31.59
N CYS A 194 60.12 33.44 32.49
CA CYS A 194 60.38 33.45 33.95
C CYS A 194 59.11 33.35 34.84
N CYS A 195 59.31 32.67 35.97
CA CYS A 195 58.72 32.88 37.30
C CYS A 195 57.42 32.14 37.74
N ASN A 196 57.70 31.08 38.50
CA ASN A 196 56.95 30.49 39.60
C ASN A 196 56.46 31.52 40.65
N SER A 197 55.37 31.21 41.38
CA SER A 197 55.48 30.90 42.82
C SER A 197 54.20 30.34 43.48
N THR A 198 54.42 29.23 44.21
CA THR A 198 53.87 28.81 45.51
C THR A 198 52.36 28.62 45.77
N ALA A 199 51.97 27.37 46.05
CA ALA A 199 51.67 26.93 47.42
C ALA A 199 51.64 25.39 47.50
N ASN A 200 52.33 24.82 48.49
CA ASN A 200 52.46 23.38 48.70
C ASN A 200 52.16 23.02 50.16
N LYS A 201 51.68 21.79 50.37
CA LYS A 201 51.55 20.97 51.62
C LYS A 201 50.19 20.95 52.34
N LYS A 202 49.50 19.80 52.29
CA LYS A 202 49.63 18.71 53.30
C LYS A 202 48.88 17.42 52.91
N GLN A 203 49.56 16.28 53.15
CA GLN A 203 49.07 14.90 53.47
C GLN A 203 48.14 14.20 52.44
N GLU A 204 48.25 12.91 52.10
CA GLU A 204 48.95 11.77 52.69
C GLU A 204 49.02 10.64 51.63
N LYS A 205 50.07 9.83 51.64
CA LYS A 205 50.28 8.68 50.75
C LYS A 205 49.25 7.58 50.98
N ARG A 206 48.60 7.10 49.90
CA ARG A 206 48.20 5.70 49.75
C ARG A 206 48.77 5.18 48.43
N GLU A 207 49.86 4.42 48.51
CA GLU A 207 50.37 3.62 47.40
C GLU A 207 49.36 2.52 47.09
N TYR A 208 48.58 2.68 46.02
CA TYR A 208 47.83 1.58 45.42
C TYR A 208 48.73 0.89 44.40
N ASN A 209 49.03 -0.39 44.66
CA ASN A 209 49.66 -1.29 43.71
C ASN A 209 48.78 -1.42 42.45
N ILE A 210 49.14 -0.71 41.38
CA ILE A 210 48.47 -0.84 40.08
C ILE A 210 49.01 -2.11 39.41
N GLY A 211 48.23 -3.18 39.46
CA GLY A 211 48.53 -4.40 38.71
C GLY A 211 48.48 -4.11 37.21
N THR A 212 49.56 -4.39 36.49
CA THR A 212 49.62 -4.27 35.03
C THR A 212 49.09 -5.55 34.39
N ARG A 213 48.24 -5.43 33.36
CA ARG A 213 47.80 -6.56 32.55
C ARG A 213 48.61 -6.62 31.25
N LEU A 214 49.16 -7.78 30.97
CA LEU A 214 49.76 -8.10 29.69
C LEU A 214 48.66 -8.43 28.67
N THR A 215 48.59 -7.67 27.57
CA THR A 215 47.60 -7.88 26.50
C THR A 215 48.31 -7.97 25.16
N LEU A 216 47.92 -8.96 24.34
CA LEU A 216 48.48 -9.17 23.01
C LEU A 216 47.84 -8.18 22.02
N CYS A 217 48.62 -7.24 21.51
CA CYS A 217 48.19 -6.26 20.50
C CYS A 217 49.07 -6.44 19.26
N ASN A 218 48.47 -6.81 18.12
CA ASN A 218 49.15 -7.07 16.85
C ASN A 218 50.29 -8.12 16.96
N GLY A 219 50.10 -9.16 17.77
CA GLY A 219 51.08 -10.24 17.95
C GLY A 219 52.15 -9.97 19.01
N GLU A 220 52.22 -8.77 19.57
CA GLU A 220 53.16 -8.43 20.65
C GLU A 220 52.45 -8.26 22.01
N LEU A 221 53.07 -8.79 23.06
CA LEU A 221 52.60 -8.67 24.45
C LEU A 221 53.00 -7.30 25.01
N LYS A 222 52.03 -6.40 25.18
CA LYS A 222 52.25 -5.08 25.79
C LYS A 222 51.63 -5.00 27.17
N LYS A 223 52.37 -4.41 28.13
CA LYS A 223 51.86 -4.11 29.48
C LYS A 223 51.01 -2.84 29.42
N ILE A 224 49.80 -2.92 29.93
CA ILE A 224 48.87 -1.79 29.97
C ILE A 224 48.33 -1.65 31.38
N ASP A 225 48.27 -0.40 31.86
CA ASP A 225 47.66 -0.06 33.14
C ASP A 225 46.14 -0.24 33.09
N ASN A 226 45.58 -0.79 34.16
CA ASN A 226 44.16 -1.20 34.22
C ASN A 226 43.14 -0.05 34.02
N ASN A 227 43.57 1.21 34.03
CA ASN A 227 42.68 2.38 33.90
C ASN A 227 42.51 2.89 32.45
N MET A 228 43.19 2.30 31.46
CA MET A 228 43.09 2.73 30.06
C MET A 228 42.13 1.83 29.27
N SER A 229 40.95 2.35 28.93
CA SER A 229 40.00 1.64 28.05
C SER A 229 40.25 2.00 26.58
N PHE A 230 40.45 1.01 25.70
CA PHE A 230 40.53 1.25 24.27
C PHE A 230 39.16 1.60 23.69
N ILE A 231 39.03 2.80 23.13
CA ILE A 231 37.91 3.16 22.27
C ILE A 231 38.31 2.79 20.83
N HIS A 232 37.66 1.76 20.28
CA HIS A 232 37.86 1.31 18.90
C HIS A 232 37.75 2.49 17.92
N LYS A 233 38.59 2.58 16.87
CA LYS A 233 38.58 3.69 15.88
C LYS A 233 37.16 4.01 15.36
N ASN A 234 36.39 2.98 15.00
CA ASN A 234 34.98 3.11 14.61
C ASN A 234 34.06 3.70 15.68
N LYS A 235 34.36 3.47 16.96
CA LYS A 235 33.59 4.00 18.11
C LYS A 235 33.95 5.48 18.37
N ARG A 236 35.19 5.88 18.09
CA ARG A 236 35.65 7.27 18.10
C ARG A 236 35.04 8.08 16.94
N ALA A 237 35.12 7.56 15.70
CA ALA A 237 34.49 8.21 14.54
C ALA A 237 32.99 8.43 14.72
N LYS A 238 32.27 7.42 15.24
CA LYS A 238 30.83 7.57 15.59
C LYS A 238 30.57 8.55 16.73
N SER A 239 31.52 8.69 17.65
CA SER A 239 31.41 9.67 18.74
C SER A 239 31.66 11.09 18.23
N GLU A 240 32.62 11.27 17.32
CA GLU A 240 32.93 12.54 16.66
C GLU A 240 31.77 12.98 15.75
N GLU A 241 31.18 12.06 14.98
CA GLU A 241 29.96 12.27 14.19
C GLU A 241 28.77 12.67 15.08
N ALA A 242 28.55 11.95 16.19
CA ALA A 242 27.48 12.29 17.12
C ALA A 242 27.70 13.65 17.81
N ILE A 243 28.95 14.03 18.08
CA ILE A 243 29.29 15.35 18.63
C ILE A 243 29.04 16.44 17.58
N GLN A 244 29.41 16.20 16.32
CA GLN A 244 29.17 17.14 15.24
C GLN A 244 27.67 17.36 15.00
N ILE A 245 26.88 16.28 14.93
CA ILE A 245 25.40 16.36 14.83
C ILE A 245 24.81 17.18 15.99
N LYS A 246 25.30 16.98 17.22
CA LYS A 246 24.86 17.79 18.37
C LYS A 246 25.21 19.27 18.19
N LYS A 247 26.41 19.60 17.70
CA LYS A 247 26.84 20.97 17.43
C LYS A 247 25.97 21.61 16.34
N ASP A 248 25.67 20.88 15.28
CA ASP A 248 24.86 21.38 14.16
C ASP A 248 23.42 21.66 14.59
N ILE A 249 22.80 20.76 15.35
CA ILE A 249 21.45 20.96 15.92
C ILE A 249 21.46 22.15 16.89
N ALA A 250 22.43 22.23 17.81
CA ALA A 250 22.51 23.35 18.76
C ALA A 250 22.75 24.70 18.06
N ALA A 251 23.56 24.73 17.00
CA ALA A 251 23.80 25.92 16.20
C ALA A 251 22.57 26.32 15.37
N ALA A 252 21.79 25.35 14.85
CA ALA A 252 20.54 25.62 14.17
C ALA A 252 19.49 26.24 15.13
N VAL A 253 19.38 25.70 16.34
CA VAL A 253 18.51 26.22 17.41
C VAL A 253 18.92 27.63 17.85
N LYS A 254 20.22 27.87 18.07
CA LYS A 254 20.75 29.16 18.58
C LYS A 254 20.63 30.30 17.58
N ARG A 255 20.72 30.01 16.28
CA ARG A 255 20.80 31.05 15.25
C ARG A 255 19.52 31.89 15.11
N LYS A 256 18.33 31.43 15.54
CA LYS A 256 17.02 32.11 15.34
C LYS A 256 16.73 32.61 13.91
N GLU A 257 17.62 32.37 12.95
CA GLU A 257 17.53 32.82 11.58
C GLU A 257 16.59 31.89 10.82
N HIS A 258 15.47 32.44 10.36
CA HIS A 258 14.72 31.90 9.25
C HIS A 258 15.59 31.97 7.99
N ARG A 259 16.56 31.06 7.86
CA ARG A 259 17.27 30.89 6.58
C ARG A 259 16.21 30.59 5.52
N THR A 260 16.38 31.17 4.33
CA THR A 260 15.81 30.60 3.12
C THR A 260 16.17 29.11 3.12
N ALA A 261 15.14 28.27 3.25
CA ALA A 261 15.32 26.83 3.35
C ALA A 261 16.09 26.36 2.12
N ASP A 262 17.23 25.68 2.32
CA ASP A 262 17.98 25.08 1.22
C ASP A 262 17.07 24.10 0.45
N LEU A 263 17.33 23.88 -0.84
CA LEU A 263 16.51 23.02 -1.70
C LEU A 263 16.32 21.62 -1.10
N GLY A 264 17.37 21.06 -0.49
CA GLY A 264 17.32 19.75 0.16
C GLY A 264 16.32 19.68 1.31
N SER A 265 16.21 20.73 2.12
CA SER A 265 15.28 20.84 3.25
C SER A 265 13.84 21.07 2.78
N VAL A 266 13.63 21.88 1.74
CA VAL A 266 12.33 22.07 1.09
C VAL A 266 11.80 20.74 0.56
N PHE A 267 12.64 20.02 -0.20
CA PHE A 267 12.27 18.72 -0.77
C PHE A 267 12.08 17.66 0.29
N SER A 268 12.94 17.58 1.30
CA SER A 268 12.81 16.60 2.37
C SER A 268 11.49 16.76 3.12
N LEU A 269 11.13 17.99 3.49
CA LEU A 269 9.86 18.25 4.19
C LEU A 269 8.67 18.05 3.27
N GLY A 270 8.72 18.58 2.05
CA GLY A 270 7.64 18.51 1.07
C GLY A 270 7.32 17.08 0.65
N ILE A 271 8.33 16.28 0.31
CA ILE A 271 8.19 14.86 -0.04
C ILE A 271 7.65 14.07 1.16
N CYS A 272 8.21 14.29 2.36
CA CYS A 272 7.78 13.59 3.56
C CYS A 272 6.31 13.86 3.87
N ALA A 273 5.88 15.13 3.85
CA ALA A 273 4.49 15.50 4.07
C ALA A 273 3.56 14.94 2.97
N ALA A 274 3.99 15.01 1.71
CA ALA A 274 3.24 14.49 0.57
C ALA A 274 3.02 12.97 0.60
N ASN A 275 3.95 12.21 1.20
CA ASN A 275 3.85 10.75 1.34
C ASN A 275 2.85 10.28 2.39
N PHE A 276 2.35 11.17 3.22
CA PHE A 276 1.30 10.88 4.19
C PHE A 276 0.02 11.66 3.85
N PRO A 277 -0.59 11.42 2.66
CA PRO A 277 -1.80 12.12 2.24
C PRO A 277 -2.97 11.91 3.22
N GLN A 278 -2.97 10.83 3.98
CA GLN A 278 -3.95 10.49 5.02
C GLN A 278 -3.77 11.24 6.35
N VAL A 279 -2.73 12.06 6.48
CA VAL A 279 -2.46 12.85 7.69
C VAL A 279 -2.79 14.31 7.40
N SER A 280 -3.54 14.98 8.28
CA SER A 280 -3.79 16.43 8.15
C SER A 280 -2.49 17.21 8.36
N ASP A 281 -2.39 18.42 7.81
CA ASP A 281 -1.18 19.25 7.97
C ASP A 281 -0.84 19.47 9.45
N ALA A 282 -1.87 19.65 10.29
CA ALA A 282 -1.72 19.78 11.74
C ALA A 282 -1.16 18.51 12.41
N ALA A 283 -1.59 17.32 11.97
CA ALA A 283 -1.07 16.06 12.48
C ALA A 283 0.35 15.78 11.95
N ALA A 284 0.67 16.19 10.71
CA ALA A 284 2.02 16.12 10.17
C ALA A 284 2.99 17.04 10.96
N GLU A 285 2.51 18.23 11.35
CA GLU A 285 3.19 19.17 12.25
C GLU A 285 3.62 18.48 13.56
N GLN A 286 2.68 17.77 14.19
CA GLN A 286 2.92 17.08 15.45
C GLN A 286 3.86 15.89 15.27
N PHE A 287 3.71 15.13 14.18
CA PHE A 287 4.55 13.97 13.88
C PHE A 287 6.02 14.38 13.69
N LEU A 288 6.28 15.42 12.90
CA LEU A 288 7.62 15.93 12.65
C LEU A 288 8.25 16.48 13.93
N PHE A 289 7.49 17.23 14.73
CA PHE A 289 7.94 17.74 16.02
C PHE A 289 8.31 16.61 16.99
N GLN A 290 7.48 15.57 17.10
CA GLN A 290 7.78 14.39 17.91
C GLN A 290 9.03 13.66 17.43
N GLY A 291 9.28 13.62 16.11
CA GLY A 291 10.50 13.08 15.52
C GLY A 291 11.75 13.82 16.00
N VAL A 292 11.74 15.15 15.92
CA VAL A 292 12.83 16.02 16.41
C VAL A 292 13.02 15.85 17.92
N GLN A 293 11.93 15.82 18.70
CA GLN A 293 11.98 15.57 20.14
C GLN A 293 12.66 14.24 20.47
N ARG A 294 12.28 13.15 19.79
CA ARG A 294 12.92 11.84 19.99
C ARG A 294 14.40 11.84 19.62
N ALA A 295 14.77 12.54 18.54
CA ALA A 295 16.18 12.68 18.14
C ALA A 295 16.99 13.44 19.20
N CYS A 296 16.50 14.59 19.67
CA CYS A 296 17.12 15.37 20.74
C CYS A 296 17.25 14.58 22.05
N THR A 297 16.23 13.78 22.41
CA THR A 297 16.29 12.88 23.57
C THR A 297 17.33 11.79 23.38
N ALA A 298 17.37 11.12 22.21
CA ALA A 298 18.34 10.08 21.92
C ALA A 298 19.78 10.60 21.93
N LEU A 299 19.99 11.85 21.50
CA LEU A 299 21.27 12.54 21.51
C LEU A 299 21.63 13.15 22.89
N LYS A 300 20.79 12.97 23.91
CA LYS A 300 20.96 13.54 25.27
C LYS A 300 21.07 15.08 25.27
N MET A 301 20.43 15.77 24.33
CA MET A 301 20.49 17.23 24.21
C MET A 301 19.65 17.97 25.26
N PHE A 302 18.74 17.26 25.93
CA PHE A 302 17.95 17.76 27.06
C PHE A 302 18.58 17.48 28.44
N ASN A 303 19.69 16.73 28.48
CA ASN A 303 20.22 16.22 29.74
C ASN A 303 20.98 17.33 30.49
N LEU A 304 20.49 17.71 31.67
CA LEU A 304 21.04 18.77 32.51
C LEU A 304 22.42 18.47 33.10
N TYR A 305 22.86 17.21 33.10
CA TYR A 305 24.03 16.78 33.87
C TYR A 305 25.28 16.40 33.05
N ASP A 306 25.18 16.16 31.73
CA ASP A 306 26.27 15.55 30.94
C ASP A 306 26.57 16.21 29.59
N ALA A 307 25.71 17.08 29.08
CA ALA A 307 26.01 17.84 27.86
C ALA A 307 26.81 19.09 28.26
N ALA A 308 27.96 19.33 27.62
CA ALA A 308 28.64 20.61 27.66
C ALA A 308 27.61 21.73 27.46
N GLU A 309 27.66 22.81 28.26
CA GLU A 309 26.64 23.87 28.27
C GLU A 309 26.32 24.40 26.86
N ASP A 310 27.32 24.39 25.97
CA ASP A 310 27.24 24.84 24.59
C ASP A 310 26.32 24.01 23.68
N LEU A 311 25.99 22.78 24.08
CA LEU A 311 25.19 21.80 23.32
C LEU A 311 23.77 21.62 23.88
N ARG A 312 23.40 22.35 24.92
CA ARG A 312 22.06 22.32 25.51
C ARG A 312 21.06 23.04 24.60
N VAL A 313 19.90 22.43 24.40
CA VAL A 313 18.80 22.99 23.61
C VAL A 313 17.60 23.16 24.54
N SER A 314 17.08 24.39 24.65
CA SER A 314 15.86 24.64 25.43
C SER A 314 14.64 24.10 24.70
N TYR A 315 13.64 23.66 25.46
CA TYR A 315 12.38 23.18 24.89
C TYR A 315 11.65 24.28 24.10
N ASP A 316 11.70 25.52 24.58
CA ASP A 316 11.11 26.68 23.88
C ASP A 316 11.77 26.95 22.53
N ALA A 317 13.09 26.78 22.43
CA ALA A 317 13.80 26.94 21.17
C ALA A 317 13.50 25.79 20.19
N MET A 318 13.13 24.60 20.68
CA MET A 318 12.60 23.53 19.83
C MET A 318 11.19 23.78 19.34
N LEU A 319 10.31 24.37 20.18
CA LEU A 319 8.97 24.78 19.75
C LEU A 319 9.05 25.78 18.59
N GLN A 320 10.07 26.64 18.57
CA GLN A 320 10.33 27.57 17.47
C GLN A 320 10.81 26.90 16.17
N MET A 321 11.37 25.68 16.24
CA MET A 321 11.75 24.89 15.06
C MET A 321 10.59 24.09 14.46
N LYS A 322 9.44 24.05 15.13
CA LYS A 322 8.26 23.33 14.64
C LYS A 322 7.81 23.99 13.32
N PRO A 323 7.86 23.28 12.17
CA PRO A 323 7.34 23.86 10.94
C PRO A 323 5.84 24.06 11.13
N SER A 324 5.31 25.25 10.82
CA SER A 324 3.87 25.47 10.87
C SER A 324 3.16 24.68 9.76
N SER A 325 1.87 24.39 9.90
CA SER A 325 1.04 23.85 8.79
C SER A 325 1.17 24.67 7.49
N THR A 326 1.28 26.00 7.57
CA THR A 326 1.54 26.88 6.42
C THR A 326 2.93 26.64 5.82
N THR A 327 3.96 26.45 6.65
CA THR A 327 5.32 26.13 6.20
C THR A 327 5.34 24.79 5.46
N ILE A 328 4.69 23.76 6.01
CA ILE A 328 4.55 22.45 5.37
C ILE A 328 3.88 22.60 4.01
N ARG A 329 2.71 23.25 3.95
CA ARG A 329 1.99 23.48 2.69
C ARG A 329 2.84 24.20 1.65
N ASN A 330 3.56 25.24 2.06
CA ASN A 330 4.46 25.98 1.17
C ASN A 330 5.63 25.12 0.65
N HIS A 331 6.19 24.23 1.48
CA HIS A 331 7.26 23.32 1.05
C HIS A 331 6.73 22.23 0.12
N VAL A 332 5.53 21.70 0.36
CA VAL A 332 4.87 20.77 -0.58
C VAL A 332 4.61 21.47 -1.91
N LEU A 333 4.05 22.69 -1.90
CA LEU A 333 3.80 23.49 -3.11
C LEU A 333 5.08 23.78 -3.89
N ARG A 334 6.15 24.22 -3.22
CA ARG A 334 7.45 24.43 -3.87
C ARG A 334 7.98 23.13 -4.46
N THR A 335 7.97 22.04 -3.70
CA THR A 335 8.41 20.71 -4.17
C THR A 335 7.65 20.29 -5.44
N ALA A 336 6.32 20.46 -5.45
CA ALA A 336 5.50 20.19 -6.62
C ALA A 336 5.90 21.08 -7.81
N ALA A 337 6.09 22.39 -7.59
CA ALA A 337 6.49 23.32 -8.65
C ALA A 337 7.87 22.96 -9.26
N HIS A 338 8.86 22.66 -8.42
CA HIS A 338 10.17 22.19 -8.88
C HIS A 338 10.06 20.89 -9.71
N LYS A 339 9.21 19.95 -9.28
CA LYS A 339 8.94 18.73 -10.05
C LYS A 339 8.24 19.02 -11.38
N VAL A 340 7.29 19.94 -11.42
CA VAL A 340 6.64 20.37 -12.68
C VAL A 340 7.69 20.90 -13.65
N VAL A 341 8.55 21.82 -13.21
CA VAL A 341 9.63 22.39 -14.05
C VAL A 341 10.56 21.29 -14.59
N LEU A 342 11.09 20.46 -13.70
CA LEU A 342 12.03 19.39 -14.08
C LEU A 342 11.40 18.37 -15.02
N LEU A 343 10.20 17.88 -14.69
CA LEU A 343 9.54 16.82 -15.44
C LEU A 343 8.94 17.34 -16.74
N GLY A 344 8.49 18.59 -16.79
CA GLY A 344 7.98 19.22 -18.01
C GLY A 344 9.08 19.39 -19.06
N ASP A 345 10.26 19.88 -18.65
CA ASP A 345 11.40 20.04 -19.54
C ASP A 345 11.81 18.69 -20.16
N ARG A 346 11.86 17.64 -19.35
CA ARG A 346 12.16 16.28 -19.78
C ARG A 346 11.07 15.70 -20.70
N MET A 347 9.80 15.89 -20.33
CA MET A 347 8.65 15.35 -21.07
C MET A 347 8.53 15.95 -22.47
N ILE A 348 8.70 17.26 -22.63
CA ILE A 348 8.61 17.93 -23.95
C ILE A 348 9.73 17.49 -24.88
N LYS A 349 10.92 17.18 -24.33
CA LYS A 349 12.07 16.68 -25.10
C LYS A 349 11.96 15.19 -25.45
N ALA A 350 11.01 14.46 -24.85
CA ALA A 350 10.86 13.03 -25.09
C ALA A 350 10.42 12.75 -26.52
N LYS A 351 10.86 11.60 -27.07
CA LYS A 351 10.48 11.21 -28.44
C LYS A 351 9.01 10.85 -28.56
N ARG A 352 8.43 10.23 -27.52
CA ARG A 352 7.01 9.91 -27.42
C ARG A 352 6.55 10.01 -25.97
N VAL A 353 5.36 10.59 -25.80
CA VAL A 353 4.65 10.64 -24.53
C VAL A 353 3.37 9.81 -24.65
N TYR A 354 3.15 8.92 -23.69
CA TYR A 354 1.94 8.13 -23.56
C TYR A 354 1.15 8.62 -22.34
N ILE A 355 -0.18 8.49 -22.35
CA ILE A 355 -1.01 8.91 -21.23
C ILE A 355 -1.92 7.80 -20.75
N ALA A 356 -2.04 7.63 -19.44
CA ALA A 356 -3.11 6.84 -18.86
C ALA A 356 -4.07 7.73 -18.07
N VAL A 357 -5.36 7.48 -18.27
CA VAL A 357 -6.44 8.28 -17.71
C VAL A 357 -7.47 7.35 -17.09
N ASP A 358 -7.89 7.67 -15.87
CA ASP A 358 -8.95 6.97 -15.15
C ASP A 358 -9.80 7.99 -14.40
N HIS A 359 -11.11 7.79 -14.45
CA HIS A 359 -12.06 8.61 -13.73
C HIS A 359 -12.63 7.80 -12.56
N GLY A 360 -12.12 8.09 -11.37
CA GLY A 360 -12.44 7.34 -10.16
C GLY A 360 -12.56 8.25 -8.94
N ALA A 361 -13.48 7.92 -8.04
CA ALA A 361 -13.70 8.68 -6.81
C ALA A 361 -13.98 10.19 -7.02
N GLY A 362 -14.58 10.55 -8.16
CA GLY A 362 -14.92 11.93 -8.51
C GLY A 362 -13.73 12.78 -8.95
N VAL A 363 -12.58 12.18 -9.26
CA VAL A 363 -11.42 12.85 -9.87
C VAL A 363 -11.04 12.20 -11.20
N LEU A 364 -10.47 12.99 -12.11
CA LEU A 364 -9.80 12.47 -13.29
C LEU A 364 -8.30 12.40 -12.98
N ALA A 365 -7.79 11.19 -12.80
CA ALA A 365 -6.36 10.97 -12.64
C ALA A 365 -5.71 10.83 -14.01
N LYS A 366 -4.63 11.58 -14.26
CA LYS A 366 -3.88 11.53 -15.52
C LYS A 366 -2.40 11.29 -15.24
N ILE A 367 -1.82 10.29 -15.87
CA ILE A 367 -0.39 9.99 -15.77
C ILE A 367 0.22 9.98 -17.16
N ALA A 368 1.23 10.82 -17.38
CA ALA A 368 2.07 10.77 -18.56
C ALA A 368 3.26 9.82 -18.36
N TYR A 369 3.64 9.10 -19.40
CA TYR A 369 4.77 8.17 -19.46
C TYR A 369 5.66 8.53 -20.63
N PHE A 370 6.96 8.60 -20.38
CA PHE A 370 7.94 8.81 -21.42
C PHE A 370 9.29 8.21 -21.03
N TRP A 371 10.14 7.99 -22.02
CA TRP A 371 11.50 7.55 -21.81
C TRP A 371 12.40 8.76 -21.63
N ASP A 372 13.06 8.84 -20.49
CA ASP A 372 14.07 9.83 -20.22
C ASP A 372 15.44 9.27 -20.60
N VAL A 373 16.12 9.97 -21.53
CA VAL A 373 17.40 9.54 -22.09
C VAL A 373 18.54 9.72 -21.08
N GLU A 374 18.45 10.72 -20.21
CA GLU A 374 19.51 11.04 -19.25
C GLU A 374 19.43 10.12 -18.03
N TRP A 375 18.22 9.83 -17.55
CA TRP A 375 17.98 8.86 -16.49
C TRP A 375 17.92 7.41 -16.99
N VAL A 376 17.89 7.21 -18.31
CA VAL A 376 17.85 5.90 -18.97
C VAL A 376 16.71 5.03 -18.41
N ARG A 377 15.50 5.59 -18.34
CA ARG A 377 14.33 4.91 -17.75
C ARG A 377 13.01 5.50 -18.21
N ILE A 378 11.93 4.78 -17.93
CA ILE A 378 10.57 5.32 -18.03
C ILE A 378 10.29 6.22 -16.82
N VAL A 379 9.90 7.44 -17.10
CA VAL A 379 9.39 8.41 -16.12
C VAL A 379 7.88 8.43 -16.18
N SER A 380 7.25 8.49 -15.01
CA SER A 380 5.82 8.74 -14.88
C SER A 380 5.56 10.06 -14.18
N VAL A 381 4.67 10.84 -14.76
CA VAL A 381 4.30 12.17 -14.27
C VAL A 381 2.80 12.17 -14.04
N ASN A 382 2.40 12.27 -12.77
CA ASN A 382 1.02 12.59 -12.44
C ASN A 382 0.78 14.06 -12.79
N LEU A 383 -0.12 14.32 -13.72
CA LEU A 383 -0.32 15.67 -14.22
C LEU A 383 -1.08 16.52 -13.19
N ASP A 384 -2.17 15.98 -12.64
CA ASP A 384 -2.95 16.48 -11.51
C ASP A 384 -4.14 15.54 -11.21
N PHE A 385 -5.02 15.95 -10.28
CA PHE A 385 -6.29 15.26 -9.99
C PHE A 385 -7.51 16.15 -10.28
N ASP A 386 -7.36 17.10 -11.21
CA ASP A 386 -8.42 18.05 -11.49
C ASP A 386 -9.66 17.30 -11.99
N THR A 387 -10.80 17.65 -11.43
CA THR A 387 -12.06 17.01 -11.78
C THR A 387 -12.46 17.36 -13.22
N SER A 388 -12.82 16.36 -14.03
CA SER A 388 -13.47 16.56 -15.34
C SER A 388 -14.97 16.25 -15.25
N GLY A 389 -15.70 16.45 -16.33
CA GLY A 389 -16.98 15.77 -16.52
C GLY A 389 -16.78 14.31 -16.93
N ASP A 390 -17.86 13.59 -17.18
CA ASP A 390 -17.87 12.14 -17.41
C ASP A 390 -17.68 11.76 -18.90
N SER A 391 -17.50 12.74 -19.80
CA SER A 391 -17.34 12.49 -21.25
C SER A 391 -15.87 12.49 -21.70
N ALA A 392 -15.56 11.76 -22.78
CA ALA A 392 -14.22 11.78 -23.40
C ALA A 392 -13.78 13.20 -23.80
N LYS A 393 -14.72 14.05 -24.23
CA LYS A 393 -14.45 15.44 -24.62
C LYS A 393 -13.95 16.25 -23.43
N GLU A 394 -14.71 16.24 -22.34
CA GLU A 394 -14.31 16.92 -21.10
C GLU A 394 -13.03 16.32 -20.51
N GLY A 395 -12.81 15.01 -20.71
CA GLY A 395 -11.56 14.33 -20.38
C GLY A 395 -10.36 14.84 -21.16
N ALA A 396 -10.50 14.99 -22.48
CA ALA A 396 -9.45 15.50 -23.36
C ALA A 396 -9.17 16.98 -23.08
N GLU A 397 -10.19 17.80 -22.88
CA GLU A 397 -10.07 19.20 -22.46
C GLU A 397 -9.36 19.32 -21.11
N GLY A 398 -9.78 18.50 -20.13
CA GLY A 398 -9.15 18.43 -18.82
C GLY A 398 -7.68 17.98 -18.90
N THR A 399 -7.36 17.05 -19.79
CA THR A 399 -5.98 16.60 -20.04
C THR A 399 -5.15 17.70 -20.70
N HIS A 400 -5.70 18.42 -21.69
CA HIS A 400 -5.03 19.53 -22.35
C HIS A 400 -4.67 20.62 -21.36
N HIS A 401 -5.65 20.97 -20.54
CA HIS A 401 -5.49 21.93 -19.48
C HIS A 401 -4.39 21.53 -18.47
N SER A 402 -4.34 20.25 -18.08
CA SER A 402 -3.27 19.71 -17.23
C SER A 402 -1.89 19.79 -17.89
N MET A 403 -1.79 19.51 -19.19
CA MET A 403 -0.53 19.52 -19.94
C MET A 403 0.05 20.93 -20.09
N LYS A 404 -0.77 21.99 -20.15
CA LYS A 404 -0.31 23.39 -20.22
C LYS A 404 0.60 23.77 -19.04
N LYS A 405 0.41 23.15 -17.87
CA LYS A 405 1.26 23.34 -16.67
C LYS A 405 2.73 22.98 -16.93
N TYR A 406 2.99 22.17 -17.95
CA TYR A 406 4.31 21.66 -18.29
C TYR A 406 4.92 22.32 -19.54
N ALA A 407 4.18 23.18 -20.25
CA ALA A 407 4.55 23.76 -21.56
C ALA A 407 5.33 25.09 -21.53
N PHE A 408 5.70 25.58 -20.34
CA PHE A 408 6.56 26.75 -20.05
C PHE A 408 6.63 27.85 -21.13
N SER A 409 5.50 28.50 -21.41
CA SER A 409 5.43 29.71 -22.23
C SER A 409 4.49 30.73 -21.58
N ALA A 410 4.79 32.01 -21.71
CA ALA A 410 3.91 33.10 -21.25
C ALA A 410 2.69 33.29 -22.16
N ASP A 411 2.79 32.87 -23.42
CA ASP A 411 1.71 32.90 -24.41
C ASP A 411 1.04 31.52 -24.51
N GLU A 412 -0.28 31.47 -24.30
CA GLU A 412 -1.10 30.26 -24.42
C GLU A 412 -1.07 29.67 -25.83
N ALA A 413 -1.01 30.50 -26.89
CA ALA A 413 -0.95 30.00 -28.26
C ALA A 413 0.34 29.22 -28.52
N HIS A 414 1.45 29.68 -27.95
CA HIS A 414 2.72 28.99 -28.04
C HIS A 414 2.79 27.74 -27.14
N GLN A 415 2.09 27.71 -26.00
CA GLN A 415 1.90 26.47 -25.23
C GLN A 415 1.19 25.40 -26.06
N ASP A 416 0.12 25.77 -26.76
CA ASP A 416 -0.65 24.86 -27.61
C ASP A 416 0.21 24.35 -28.78
N GLU A 417 1.11 25.18 -29.31
CA GLU A 417 2.09 24.78 -30.33
C GLU A 417 3.08 23.73 -29.80
N ILE A 418 3.65 23.95 -28.60
CA ILE A 418 4.57 23.00 -27.94
C ILE A 418 3.88 21.66 -27.68
N LEU A 419 2.62 21.68 -27.25
CA LEU A 419 1.85 20.48 -26.90
C LEU A 419 1.26 19.77 -28.12
N ARG A 420 1.33 20.37 -29.31
CA ARG A 420 0.67 19.86 -30.50
C ARG A 420 1.20 18.48 -30.88
N GLY A 421 0.32 17.48 -30.85
CA GLY A 421 0.66 16.11 -31.20
C GLY A 421 1.65 15.43 -30.25
N ILE A 422 1.89 15.98 -29.05
CA ILE A 422 2.84 15.43 -28.08
C ILE A 422 2.46 14.01 -27.62
N ILE A 423 1.15 13.71 -27.55
CA ILE A 423 0.62 12.42 -27.10
C ILE A 423 0.60 11.43 -28.27
N HIS A 424 1.37 10.35 -28.10
CA HIS A 424 1.51 9.27 -29.08
C HIS A 424 0.76 8.01 -28.68
N GLY A 425 -0.04 8.06 -27.61
CA GLY A 425 -0.79 6.90 -27.19
C GLY A 425 -1.14 6.86 -25.72
N GLY A 426 -1.55 5.68 -25.25
CA GLY A 426 -1.94 5.53 -23.86
C GLY A 426 -2.55 4.19 -23.45
N ALA A 427 -2.99 4.14 -22.19
CA ALA A 427 -3.80 3.07 -21.65
C ALA A 427 -4.99 3.61 -20.85
N SER A 428 -6.13 2.94 -20.93
CA SER A 428 -7.32 3.22 -20.13
C SER A 428 -7.96 1.91 -19.72
N ASP A 429 -8.79 1.94 -18.69
CA ASP A 429 -9.77 0.87 -18.55
C ASP A 429 -10.78 0.95 -19.70
N SER A 430 -11.47 -0.15 -19.98
CA SER A 430 -12.48 -0.19 -21.06
C SER A 430 -13.86 0.31 -20.58
N GLY A 431 -13.92 1.03 -19.46
CA GLY A 431 -15.15 1.45 -18.78
C GLY A 431 -15.45 2.95 -18.90
N GLY A 432 -16.72 3.32 -18.72
CA GLY A 432 -17.15 4.72 -18.63
C GLY A 432 -17.03 5.52 -19.94
N GLY A 433 -17.08 6.85 -19.82
CA GLY A 433 -16.99 7.76 -20.97
C GLY A 433 -15.58 7.95 -21.53
N PHE A 434 -14.55 7.37 -20.90
CA PHE A 434 -13.13 7.53 -21.26
C PHE A 434 -12.58 6.36 -22.06
N THR A 435 -13.43 5.65 -22.79
CA THR A 435 -12.95 4.61 -23.70
C THR A 435 -11.96 5.22 -24.70
N CYS A 436 -10.76 4.69 -24.78
CA CYS A 436 -10.36 4.10 -26.04
C CYS A 436 -10.25 5.02 -27.25
N ALA A 437 -11.04 4.59 -28.23
CA ALA A 437 -11.29 5.29 -29.48
C ALA A 437 -11.96 6.67 -29.26
N ALA A 438 -12.80 6.82 -28.24
CA ALA A 438 -13.39 8.12 -27.91
C ALA A 438 -12.32 9.08 -27.40
N MET A 439 -11.48 8.65 -26.44
CA MET A 439 -10.39 9.47 -25.92
C MET A 439 -9.36 9.82 -27.01
N LYS A 440 -8.97 8.86 -27.87
CA LYS A 440 -8.11 9.15 -29.03
C LYS A 440 -8.70 10.26 -29.90
N ARG A 441 -9.98 10.13 -30.27
CA ARG A 441 -10.67 11.11 -31.12
C ARG A 441 -10.65 12.50 -30.49
N GLU A 442 -11.04 12.60 -29.23
CA GLU A 442 -11.12 13.89 -28.54
C GLU A 442 -9.73 14.49 -28.30
N LEU A 443 -8.71 13.69 -27.97
CA LEU A 443 -7.32 14.14 -27.85
C LEU A 443 -6.75 14.68 -29.18
N VAL A 444 -7.14 14.09 -30.31
CA VAL A 444 -6.77 14.59 -31.65
C VAL A 444 -7.51 15.89 -31.93
N LEU A 445 -8.79 15.99 -31.58
CA LEU A 445 -9.59 17.20 -31.79
C LEU A 445 -9.06 18.41 -31.01
N VAL A 446 -8.60 18.20 -29.77
CA VAL A 446 -7.95 19.27 -28.98
C VAL A 446 -6.48 19.51 -29.37
N GLY A 447 -5.96 18.79 -30.35
CA GLY A 447 -4.61 18.98 -30.90
C GLY A 447 -3.48 18.32 -30.11
N LEU A 448 -3.75 17.61 -29.01
CA LEU A 448 -2.72 16.97 -28.19
C LEU A 448 -2.15 15.69 -28.78
N ALA A 449 -2.96 14.94 -29.54
CA ALA A 449 -2.58 13.63 -30.04
C ALA A 449 -2.29 13.62 -31.53
N ASN A 450 -1.24 12.89 -31.93
CA ASN A 450 -0.94 12.64 -33.34
C ASN A 450 -1.74 11.43 -33.85
N PRO A 451 -2.69 11.59 -34.79
CA PRO A 451 -3.58 10.50 -35.23
C PRO A 451 -2.85 9.35 -35.94
N GLU A 452 -1.72 9.62 -36.61
CA GLU A 452 -0.96 8.64 -37.40
C GLU A 452 -0.10 7.71 -36.53
N THR A 453 0.41 8.24 -35.42
CA THR A 453 1.31 7.50 -34.52
C THR A 453 0.64 7.04 -33.24
N PHE A 454 -0.61 7.44 -32.97
CA PHE A 454 -1.30 7.12 -31.71
C PHE A 454 -1.51 5.61 -31.52
N ILE A 455 -0.83 5.04 -30.51
CA ILE A 455 -0.93 3.64 -30.10
C ILE A 455 -1.72 3.54 -28.80
N PHE A 456 -2.70 2.65 -28.75
CA PHE A 456 -3.49 2.47 -27.54
C PHE A 456 -3.43 1.02 -27.07
N CYS A 457 -3.19 0.81 -25.78
CA CYS A 457 -3.28 -0.50 -25.12
C CYS A 457 -4.37 -0.47 -24.04
N ALA A 458 -5.43 -1.26 -24.21
CA ALA A 458 -6.44 -1.41 -23.16
C ALA A 458 -5.81 -2.10 -21.95
N CYS A 459 -6.21 -1.68 -20.75
CA CYS A 459 -5.67 -2.21 -19.51
C CYS A 459 -5.81 -3.75 -19.45
N THR A 460 -4.69 -4.44 -19.50
CA THR A 460 -4.63 -5.90 -19.56
C THR A 460 -5.09 -6.55 -18.26
N ALA A 461 -4.81 -5.92 -17.11
CA ALA A 461 -5.31 -6.34 -15.80
C ALA A 461 -6.85 -6.24 -15.73
N HIS A 462 -7.43 -5.16 -16.26
CA HIS A 462 -8.88 -4.99 -16.35
C HIS A 462 -9.51 -6.01 -17.31
N ASN A 463 -8.87 -6.27 -18.44
CA ASN A 463 -9.32 -7.28 -19.40
C ASN A 463 -9.36 -8.68 -18.78
N GLU A 464 -8.31 -9.11 -18.06
CA GLU A 464 -8.32 -10.40 -17.36
C GLU A 464 -9.44 -10.49 -16.33
N GLN A 465 -9.63 -9.44 -15.53
CA GLN A 465 -10.72 -9.37 -14.56
C GLN A 465 -12.09 -9.44 -15.25
N THR A 466 -12.25 -8.80 -16.41
CA THR A 466 -13.48 -8.84 -17.20
C THR A 466 -13.74 -10.24 -17.75
N ASN A 467 -12.72 -10.96 -18.19
CA ASN A 467 -12.85 -12.36 -18.60
C ASN A 467 -13.36 -13.23 -17.46
N LEU A 468 -12.76 -13.09 -16.27
CA LEU A 468 -13.17 -13.82 -15.08
C LEU A 468 -14.62 -13.48 -14.70
N ARG A 469 -14.97 -12.20 -14.68
CA ARG A 469 -16.32 -11.72 -14.38
C ARG A 469 -17.35 -12.29 -15.37
N ASN A 470 -17.09 -12.20 -16.67
CA ASN A 470 -17.99 -12.69 -17.70
C ASN A 470 -18.20 -14.22 -17.60
N GLY A 471 -17.12 -14.97 -17.34
CA GLY A 471 -17.21 -16.41 -17.09
C GLY A 471 -18.09 -16.71 -15.86
N LEU A 472 -17.84 -16.02 -14.74
CA LEU A 472 -18.57 -16.22 -13.49
C LEU A 472 -20.03 -15.84 -13.58
N GLU A 473 -20.35 -14.63 -14.02
CA GLU A 473 -21.72 -14.12 -14.03
C GLU A 473 -22.61 -14.96 -14.96
N LYS A 474 -22.08 -15.41 -16.10
CA LYS A 474 -22.84 -16.22 -17.06
C LYS A 474 -22.99 -17.69 -16.63
N ALA A 475 -21.99 -18.27 -15.96
CA ALA A 475 -22.02 -19.69 -15.59
C ALA A 475 -22.59 -19.95 -14.20
N TYR A 476 -22.35 -19.06 -13.24
CA TYR A 476 -22.71 -19.22 -11.83
C TYR A 476 -23.69 -18.16 -11.31
N GLY A 477 -24.00 -17.12 -12.09
CA GLY A 477 -24.86 -16.00 -11.67
C GLY A 477 -24.09 -14.91 -10.92
N ILE A 478 -24.75 -13.78 -10.65
CA ILE A 478 -24.14 -12.56 -10.07
C ILE A 478 -24.12 -12.55 -8.52
N GLY A 479 -24.68 -13.58 -7.87
CA GLY A 479 -24.97 -13.53 -6.43
C GLY A 479 -26.14 -12.59 -6.12
N GLY A 480 -26.43 -12.37 -4.84
CA GLY A 480 -27.54 -11.53 -4.42
C GLY A 480 -28.28 -12.10 -3.21
N LEU A 481 -29.08 -11.25 -2.58
CA LEU A 481 -30.04 -11.69 -1.57
C LEU A 481 -30.95 -12.76 -2.21
N ASP A 482 -31.10 -13.90 -1.54
CA ASP A 482 -31.86 -15.09 -1.96
C ASP A 482 -31.25 -15.97 -3.06
N GLU A 483 -30.12 -15.57 -3.65
CA GLU A 483 -29.42 -16.40 -4.62
C GLU A 483 -28.64 -17.55 -3.96
N ARG A 484 -28.76 -18.76 -4.50
CA ARG A 484 -28.03 -19.95 -4.02
C ARG A 484 -26.92 -20.33 -4.99
N ASN A 485 -25.91 -19.47 -5.08
CA ASN A 485 -24.76 -19.68 -5.95
C ASN A 485 -23.43 -19.41 -5.26
N VAL A 486 -22.35 -19.73 -5.98
CA VAL A 486 -20.98 -19.68 -5.46
C VAL A 486 -20.54 -18.26 -5.10
N LEU A 487 -20.99 -17.24 -5.85
CA LEU A 487 -20.71 -15.84 -5.55
C LEU A 487 -21.40 -15.44 -4.24
N GLN A 488 -22.69 -15.79 -4.07
CA GLN A 488 -23.40 -15.47 -2.84
C GLN A 488 -22.76 -16.14 -1.62
N LYS A 489 -22.17 -17.33 -1.77
CA LYS A 489 -21.43 -18.02 -0.69
C LYS A 489 -20.21 -17.22 -0.22
N VAL A 490 -19.38 -16.70 -1.14
CA VAL A 490 -18.21 -15.90 -0.77
C VAL A 490 -18.62 -14.52 -0.23
N HIS A 491 -19.63 -13.87 -0.82
CA HIS A 491 -20.17 -12.61 -0.31
C HIS A 491 -20.76 -12.77 1.10
N ALA A 492 -21.52 -13.83 1.36
CA ALA A 492 -22.09 -14.09 2.68
C ALA A 492 -21.02 -14.24 3.78
N TYR A 493 -19.87 -14.86 3.46
CA TYR A 493 -18.75 -14.91 4.41
C TYR A 493 -18.13 -13.54 4.63
N SER A 494 -17.90 -12.78 3.56
CA SER A 494 -17.38 -11.40 3.64
C SER A 494 -18.27 -10.52 4.52
N ASP A 495 -19.59 -10.57 4.30
CA ASP A 495 -20.58 -9.81 5.07
C ASP A 495 -20.58 -10.20 6.55
N TRP A 496 -20.47 -11.49 6.86
CA TRP A 496 -20.35 -11.97 8.22
C TRP A 496 -19.05 -11.49 8.87
N GLN A 497 -17.92 -11.63 8.17
CA GLN A 497 -16.60 -11.21 8.65
C GLN A 497 -16.61 -9.73 9.02
N ASP A 498 -17.19 -8.89 8.15
CA ASP A 498 -17.29 -7.46 8.35
C ASP A 498 -18.26 -7.06 9.45
N SER A 499 -19.41 -7.73 9.52
CA SER A 499 -20.40 -7.51 10.58
C SER A 499 -19.82 -7.87 11.95
N PHE A 500 -19.07 -8.98 12.04
CA PHE A 500 -18.40 -9.40 13.26
C PHE A 500 -17.27 -8.43 13.63
N ARG A 501 -16.44 -8.04 12.66
CA ARG A 501 -15.35 -7.07 12.85
C ARG A 501 -15.86 -5.73 13.39
N ARG A 502 -16.96 -5.21 12.84
CA ARG A 502 -17.57 -3.94 13.28
C ARG A 502 -18.08 -4.01 14.73
N LYS A 503 -18.70 -5.12 15.15
CA LYS A 503 -19.27 -5.26 16.49
C LYS A 503 -18.25 -5.65 17.56
N ASN A 504 -17.30 -6.52 17.23
CA ASN A 504 -16.42 -7.19 18.20
C ASN A 504 -14.93 -6.82 18.02
N GLY A 505 -14.62 -5.94 17.07
CA GLY A 505 -13.25 -5.56 16.71
C GLY A 505 -12.47 -6.67 16.02
N ILE A 506 -11.34 -6.28 15.42
CA ILE A 506 -10.45 -7.23 14.73
C ILE A 506 -9.85 -8.27 15.68
N GLY A 507 -9.58 -7.90 16.93
CA GLY A 507 -9.07 -8.81 17.96
C GLY A 507 -10.08 -9.92 18.32
N GLY A 508 -11.37 -9.58 18.39
CA GLY A 508 -12.44 -10.53 18.64
C GLY A 508 -12.57 -11.56 17.50
N LEU A 509 -12.56 -11.09 16.25
CA LEU A 509 -12.61 -11.96 15.07
C LEU A 509 -11.42 -12.91 15.02
N LYS A 510 -10.20 -12.40 15.19
CA LYS A 510 -8.97 -13.22 15.19
C LYS A 510 -9.00 -14.29 16.30
N SER A 511 -9.51 -13.94 17.48
CA SER A 511 -9.68 -14.88 18.61
C SER A 511 -10.67 -16.00 18.29
N LEU A 512 -11.82 -15.67 17.68
CA LEU A 512 -12.82 -16.65 17.25
C LEU A 512 -12.24 -17.63 16.21
N LEU A 513 -11.59 -17.10 15.16
CA LEU A 513 -10.96 -17.91 14.12
C LEU A 513 -9.85 -18.81 14.67
N THR A 514 -9.05 -18.32 15.61
CA THR A 514 -8.01 -19.12 16.29
C THR A 514 -8.61 -20.30 17.06
N LYS A 515 -9.71 -20.05 17.78
CA LYS A 515 -10.42 -21.10 18.53
C LYS A 515 -11.07 -22.12 17.61
N ALA A 516 -11.69 -21.68 16.53
CA ALA A 516 -12.26 -22.56 15.51
C ALA A 516 -11.18 -23.42 14.83
N CYS A 517 -10.03 -22.82 14.49
CA CYS A 517 -8.87 -23.53 13.96
C CYS A 517 -8.39 -24.62 14.93
N LYS A 518 -8.26 -24.29 16.22
CA LYS A 518 -7.91 -25.25 17.27
C LYS A 518 -8.91 -26.39 17.40
N HIS A 519 -10.20 -26.09 17.27
CA HIS A 519 -11.25 -27.08 17.34
C HIS A 519 -11.21 -28.05 16.16
N VAL A 520 -11.08 -27.53 14.93
CA VAL A 520 -11.10 -28.33 13.69
C VAL A 520 -9.83 -29.14 13.52
N THR A 521 -8.66 -28.57 13.82
CA THR A 521 -7.35 -29.21 13.56
C THR A 521 -6.77 -29.94 14.77
N GLY A 522 -7.41 -29.85 15.94
CA GLY A 522 -6.89 -30.37 17.22
C GLY A 522 -5.66 -29.62 17.78
N SER A 523 -5.06 -28.70 17.01
CA SER A 523 -3.85 -27.95 17.37
C SER A 523 -3.92 -26.51 16.87
N THR A 524 -2.89 -25.69 17.07
CA THR A 524 -2.81 -24.35 16.44
C THR A 524 -1.59 -24.29 15.52
N PRO A 525 -1.67 -24.88 14.31
CA PRO A 525 -0.56 -24.85 13.37
C PRO A 525 -0.23 -23.40 13.02
N LYS A 526 1.02 -22.99 13.27
CA LYS A 526 1.42 -21.59 13.13
C LYS A 526 1.20 -21.06 11.71
N ASP A 527 1.46 -21.89 10.69
CA ASP A 527 1.39 -21.49 9.29
C ASP A 527 -0.07 -21.34 8.81
N VAL A 528 -0.94 -22.31 9.12
CA VAL A 528 -2.38 -22.24 8.87
C VAL A 528 -2.99 -21.01 9.55
N LEU A 529 -2.62 -20.78 10.81
CA LEU A 529 -3.13 -19.64 11.57
C LEU A 529 -2.62 -18.30 11.00
N LYS A 530 -1.36 -18.22 10.58
CA LYS A 530 -0.80 -17.00 9.98
C LYS A 530 -1.60 -16.59 8.75
N GLU A 531 -1.93 -17.53 7.88
CA GLU A 531 -2.70 -17.25 6.67
C GLU A 531 -4.18 -16.96 6.94
N LEU A 532 -4.83 -17.76 7.78
CA LEU A 532 -6.22 -17.53 8.19
C LEU A 532 -6.41 -16.12 8.78
N LEU A 533 -5.45 -15.66 9.60
CA LEU A 533 -5.54 -14.36 10.26
C LEU A 533 -5.16 -13.16 9.36
N LYS A 534 -4.81 -13.39 8.09
CA LYS A 534 -4.79 -12.35 7.06
C LYS A 534 -6.21 -11.87 6.73
N LEU A 535 -7.22 -12.69 7.04
CA LEU A 535 -8.63 -12.47 6.74
C LEU A 535 -8.91 -12.49 5.22
N MET A 536 -10.15 -12.80 4.86
CA MET A 536 -10.54 -12.74 3.47
C MET A 536 -10.71 -11.28 3.05
N GLN A 537 -10.15 -10.90 1.89
CA GLN A 537 -10.45 -9.63 1.26
C GLN A 537 -11.91 -9.64 0.75
N GLU A 538 -12.56 -8.48 0.73
CA GLU A 538 -13.89 -8.34 0.14
C GLU A 538 -13.86 -8.80 -1.33
N PRO A 539 -14.69 -9.79 -1.72
CA PRO A 539 -14.72 -10.30 -3.08
C PRO A 539 -15.49 -9.30 -3.93
N ILE A 540 -14.80 -8.61 -4.84
CA ILE A 540 -15.41 -7.59 -5.70
C ILE A 540 -15.22 -8.01 -7.15
N THR A 541 -16.32 -8.24 -7.87
CA THR A 541 -16.31 -8.70 -9.27
C THR A 541 -15.64 -7.72 -10.22
N THR A 542 -15.63 -6.43 -9.86
CA THR A 542 -15.01 -5.35 -10.64
C THR A 542 -13.57 -5.03 -10.22
N ARG A 543 -13.03 -5.65 -9.17
CA ARG A 543 -11.65 -5.40 -8.70
C ARG A 543 -10.77 -6.61 -8.85
N TRP A 544 -9.54 -6.32 -9.28
CA TRP A 544 -8.51 -7.28 -9.62
C TRP A 544 -8.24 -8.32 -8.54
N LYS A 545 -8.24 -9.60 -8.94
CA LYS A 545 -7.76 -10.75 -8.16
C LYS A 545 -8.55 -11.08 -6.88
N THR A 546 -9.37 -10.16 -6.36
CA THR A 546 -10.06 -10.31 -5.07
C THR A 546 -10.97 -11.54 -5.00
N LEU A 547 -11.65 -11.84 -6.10
CA LEU A 547 -12.65 -12.89 -6.16
C LEU A 547 -12.03 -14.29 -6.18
N GLY A 548 -10.99 -14.48 -7.00
CA GLY A 548 -10.23 -15.73 -7.01
C GLY A 548 -9.55 -16.00 -5.66
N ALA A 549 -8.94 -14.98 -5.05
CA ALA A 549 -8.36 -15.08 -3.72
C ALA A 549 -9.40 -15.45 -2.65
N ALA A 550 -10.64 -14.97 -2.79
CA ALA A 550 -11.75 -15.35 -1.92
C ALA A 550 -12.15 -16.83 -2.09
N PHE A 551 -12.18 -17.35 -3.32
CA PHE A 551 -12.43 -18.78 -3.55
C PHE A 551 -11.34 -19.66 -2.92
N ILE A 552 -10.06 -19.29 -3.10
CA ILE A 552 -8.94 -19.99 -2.43
C ILE A 552 -9.13 -19.96 -0.90
N TYR A 553 -9.44 -18.80 -0.33
CA TYR A 553 -9.60 -18.65 1.11
C TYR A 553 -10.76 -19.50 1.65
N VAL A 554 -11.93 -19.42 1.00
CA VAL A 554 -13.12 -20.18 1.40
C VAL A 554 -12.92 -21.68 1.23
N ARG A 555 -12.25 -22.13 0.17
CA ARG A 555 -11.85 -23.53 -0.03
C ARG A 555 -10.91 -23.99 1.09
N LYS A 556 -9.77 -23.32 1.23
CA LYS A 556 -8.67 -23.69 2.13
C LYS A 556 -9.10 -23.75 3.59
N PHE A 557 -9.98 -22.83 4.01
CA PHE A 557 -10.40 -22.72 5.40
C PHE A 557 -11.85 -23.15 5.63
N HIS A 558 -12.49 -23.85 4.68
CA HIS A 558 -13.92 -24.18 4.71
C HIS A 558 -14.42 -24.69 6.06
N GLY A 559 -13.79 -25.74 6.61
CA GLY A 559 -14.17 -26.30 7.90
C GLY A 559 -14.02 -25.31 9.06
N ILE A 560 -12.91 -24.56 9.09
CA ILE A 560 -12.63 -23.58 10.15
C ILE A 560 -13.63 -22.41 10.10
N ILE A 561 -13.89 -21.84 8.93
CA ILE A 561 -14.82 -20.72 8.77
C ILE A 561 -16.25 -21.16 9.09
N LYS A 562 -16.65 -22.36 8.65
CA LYS A 562 -17.96 -22.93 8.95
C LYS A 562 -18.16 -23.14 10.45
N THR A 563 -17.17 -23.68 11.16
CA THR A 563 -17.20 -23.81 12.62
C THR A 563 -17.27 -22.45 13.31
N ALA A 564 -16.45 -21.48 12.89
CA ALA A 564 -16.43 -20.14 13.47
C ALA A 564 -17.77 -19.42 13.32
N VAL A 565 -18.34 -19.44 12.11
CA VAL A 565 -19.62 -18.79 11.81
C VAL A 565 -20.76 -19.49 12.55
N SER A 566 -20.77 -20.83 12.58
CA SER A 566 -21.79 -21.60 13.31
C SER A 566 -21.77 -21.31 14.81
N ALA A 567 -20.58 -21.26 15.43
CA ALA A 567 -20.42 -20.91 16.83
C ALA A 567 -20.86 -19.46 17.12
N SER A 568 -20.57 -18.54 16.19
CA SER A 568 -21.05 -17.16 16.25
C SER A 568 -22.58 -17.10 16.18
N ASN A 569 -23.22 -17.86 15.31
CA ASN A 569 -24.68 -17.89 15.18
C ASN A 569 -25.36 -18.43 16.45
N ALA A 570 -24.81 -19.49 17.04
CA ALA A 570 -25.32 -20.06 18.29
C ALA A 570 -25.25 -19.08 19.47
N SER A 571 -24.31 -18.12 19.42
CA SER A 571 -24.05 -17.16 20.51
C SER A 571 -24.73 -15.80 20.33
N ASN A 572 -25.37 -15.53 19.18
CA ASN A 572 -25.99 -14.23 18.87
C ASN A 572 -27.52 -14.37 18.73
N LEU A 573 -28.25 -13.27 19.01
CA LEU A 573 -29.68 -13.21 18.76
C LEU A 573 -29.95 -13.43 17.25
N LYS A 574 -30.96 -14.26 16.93
CA LYS A 574 -31.37 -14.62 15.56
C LYS A 574 -31.57 -13.40 14.64
N ASN A 575 -32.01 -12.27 15.19
CA ASN A 575 -32.31 -11.05 14.44
C ASN A 575 -31.11 -10.08 14.29
N SER A 576 -29.96 -10.38 14.90
CA SER A 576 -28.77 -9.54 14.76
C SER A 576 -28.16 -9.65 13.36
N GLN A 577 -27.50 -8.58 12.87
CA GLN A 577 -26.85 -8.60 11.56
C GLN A 577 -25.83 -9.74 11.42
N ILE A 578 -25.07 -10.03 12.48
CA ILE A 578 -24.12 -11.16 12.54
C ILE A 578 -24.85 -12.50 12.42
N GLY A 579 -25.99 -12.65 13.13
CA GLY A 579 -26.81 -13.87 13.05
C GLY A 579 -27.40 -14.08 11.65
N LYS A 580 -27.90 -13.02 11.00
CA LYS A 580 -28.45 -13.08 9.63
C LYS A 580 -27.39 -13.45 8.59
N THR A 581 -26.29 -12.69 8.56
CA THR A 581 -25.17 -12.92 7.62
C THR A 581 -24.52 -14.29 7.84
N GLY A 582 -24.34 -14.68 9.10
CA GLY A 582 -23.80 -15.99 9.44
C GLY A 582 -24.74 -17.14 9.11
N ALA A 583 -26.06 -17.00 9.32
CA ALA A 583 -27.03 -18.04 8.95
C ALA A 583 -27.07 -18.25 7.43
N ASN A 584 -27.02 -17.15 6.66
CA ASN A 584 -26.91 -17.20 5.21
C ASN A 584 -25.66 -17.98 4.77
N PHE A 585 -24.49 -17.64 5.30
CA PHE A 585 -23.25 -18.35 4.98
C PHE A 585 -23.32 -19.84 5.36
N VAL A 586 -23.79 -20.19 6.56
CA VAL A 586 -23.86 -21.60 7.00
C VAL A 586 -24.80 -22.42 6.11
N SER A 587 -25.93 -21.84 5.69
CA SER A 587 -26.85 -22.47 4.73
C SER A 587 -26.13 -22.83 3.42
N LEU A 588 -25.39 -21.89 2.84
CA LEU A 588 -24.65 -22.08 1.58
C LEU A 588 -23.40 -22.97 1.76
N ALA A 589 -22.77 -22.95 2.93
CA ALA A 589 -21.60 -23.76 3.26
C ALA A 589 -21.94 -25.24 3.52
N ASN A 590 -23.22 -25.61 3.56
CA ASN A 590 -23.66 -27.01 3.65
C ASN A 590 -23.99 -27.62 2.28
N GLU A 591 -24.02 -26.82 1.22
CA GLU A 591 -24.34 -27.31 -0.12
C GLU A 591 -23.11 -27.91 -0.81
N LYS A 592 -23.13 -29.24 -1.03
CA LYS A 592 -22.06 -29.97 -1.74
C LYS A 592 -21.79 -29.38 -3.14
N ALA A 593 -22.84 -29.01 -3.88
CA ALA A 593 -22.70 -28.41 -5.21
C ALA A 593 -21.88 -27.09 -5.17
N LEU A 594 -22.11 -26.24 -4.17
CA LEU A 594 -21.34 -25.00 -3.99
C LEU A 594 -19.92 -25.25 -3.44
N GLU A 595 -19.63 -26.44 -2.92
CA GLU A 595 -18.27 -26.84 -2.57
C GLU A 595 -17.51 -27.26 -3.82
N VAL A 596 -18.13 -28.06 -4.69
CA VAL A 596 -17.58 -28.44 -6.01
C VAL A 596 -17.28 -27.20 -6.87
N ASP A 597 -18.22 -26.26 -6.94
CA ASP A 597 -18.02 -25.00 -7.69
C ASP A 597 -16.83 -24.18 -7.14
N VAL A 598 -16.68 -24.11 -5.81
CA VAL A 598 -15.54 -23.42 -5.16
C VAL A 598 -14.21 -24.13 -5.48
N SER A 599 -14.19 -25.47 -5.48
CA SER A 599 -12.98 -26.24 -5.83
C SER A 599 -12.55 -25.98 -7.27
N PHE A 600 -13.49 -25.98 -8.23
CA PHE A 600 -13.18 -25.64 -9.62
C PHE A 600 -12.63 -24.21 -9.76
N LEU A 601 -13.34 -23.21 -9.23
CA LEU A 601 -12.95 -21.81 -9.38
C LEU A 601 -11.64 -21.48 -8.65
N SER A 602 -11.39 -22.12 -7.50
CA SER A 602 -10.10 -22.01 -6.81
C SER A 602 -8.98 -22.61 -7.64
N ALA A 603 -9.16 -23.78 -8.24
CA ALA A 603 -8.15 -24.42 -9.07
C ALA A 603 -7.91 -23.61 -10.34
N PHE A 604 -8.95 -23.17 -11.05
CA PHE A 604 -8.83 -22.29 -12.22
C PHE A 604 -8.07 -21.01 -11.86
N HIS A 605 -8.36 -20.44 -10.69
CA HIS A 605 -7.66 -19.25 -10.25
C HIS A 605 -6.16 -19.49 -10.05
N THR A 606 -5.79 -20.55 -9.33
CA THR A 606 -4.39 -20.88 -9.02
C THR A 606 -3.60 -21.30 -10.26
N GLU A 607 -4.18 -22.16 -11.09
CA GLU A 607 -3.46 -22.83 -12.18
C GLU A 607 -3.45 -22.02 -13.48
N PHE A 608 -4.44 -21.14 -13.68
CA PHE A 608 -4.57 -20.36 -14.92
C PHE A 608 -4.60 -18.85 -14.66
N PHE A 609 -5.60 -18.36 -13.93
CA PHE A 609 -5.84 -16.92 -13.83
C PHE A 609 -4.68 -16.17 -13.19
N ASP A 610 -4.18 -16.64 -12.04
CA ASP A 610 -3.12 -15.96 -11.30
C ASP A 610 -1.84 -15.88 -12.10
N LEU A 611 -1.45 -16.96 -12.78
CA LEU A 611 -0.30 -16.97 -13.67
C LEU A 611 -0.41 -15.87 -14.74
N HIS A 612 -1.55 -15.77 -15.42
CA HIS A 612 -1.76 -14.79 -16.47
C HIS A 612 -1.95 -13.36 -15.95
N PHE A 613 -2.55 -13.20 -14.78
CA PHE A 613 -2.73 -11.92 -14.11
C PHE A 613 -1.41 -11.36 -13.58
N GLU A 614 -0.58 -12.17 -12.92
CA GLU A 614 0.76 -11.80 -12.43
C GLU A 614 1.69 -11.39 -13.57
N PHE A 615 1.56 -12.01 -14.75
CA PHE A 615 2.32 -11.59 -15.92
C PHE A 615 2.09 -10.12 -16.29
N ASN A 616 0.89 -9.57 -16.10
CA ASN A 616 0.65 -8.14 -16.37
C ASN A 616 1.47 -7.21 -15.45
N HIS A 617 2.05 -7.75 -14.37
CA HIS A 617 2.91 -7.05 -13.40
C HIS A 617 4.38 -7.42 -13.56
N ALA A 618 4.72 -8.27 -14.53
CA ALA A 618 6.09 -8.65 -14.80
C ALA A 618 6.90 -7.46 -15.32
N THR A 619 8.22 -7.60 -15.24
CA THR A 619 9.19 -6.61 -15.71
C THR A 619 9.88 -7.15 -16.95
N ASP A 620 9.81 -6.42 -18.06
CA ASP A 620 10.71 -6.66 -19.20
C ASP A 620 12.11 -6.19 -18.81
N PRO A 621 13.16 -7.06 -18.82
CA PRO A 621 14.52 -6.65 -18.47
C PRO A 621 15.09 -5.51 -19.32
N LEU A 622 14.64 -5.37 -20.58
CA LEU A 622 15.06 -4.29 -21.47
C LEU A 622 14.49 -2.95 -21.01
N VAL A 623 13.24 -2.94 -20.57
CA VAL A 623 12.51 -1.75 -20.13
C VAL A 623 12.79 -1.43 -18.66
N ASN A 624 13.05 -2.47 -17.86
CA ASN A 624 13.31 -2.45 -16.44
C ASN A 624 12.22 -1.73 -15.61
N ARG A 625 10.96 -1.90 -16.02
CA ARG A 625 9.79 -1.41 -15.30
C ARG A 625 8.62 -2.38 -15.41
N SER A 626 7.93 -2.59 -14.30
CA SER A 626 6.74 -3.46 -14.24
C SER A 626 5.58 -2.87 -15.03
N ALA A 627 4.78 -3.74 -15.66
CA ALA A 627 3.58 -3.38 -16.43
C ALA A 627 3.81 -2.59 -17.75
N PHE A 628 5.02 -2.63 -18.30
CA PHE A 628 5.37 -2.13 -19.63
C PHE A 628 5.77 -3.30 -20.53
N LEU A 629 4.78 -4.09 -20.93
CA LEU A 629 4.98 -5.41 -21.57
C LEU A 629 4.39 -5.49 -22.98
N ALA A 630 4.14 -4.36 -23.63
CA ALA A 630 3.42 -4.31 -24.91
C ALA A 630 3.96 -5.30 -25.98
N PRO A 631 5.29 -5.47 -26.16
CA PRO A 631 5.84 -6.44 -27.12
C PRO A 631 5.51 -7.91 -26.83
N HIS A 632 5.12 -8.26 -25.62
CA HIS A 632 5.00 -9.65 -25.16
C HIS A 632 3.55 -10.15 -25.14
N HIS A 633 2.57 -9.26 -25.29
CA HIS A 633 1.16 -9.64 -25.11
C HIS A 633 0.58 -10.52 -26.21
N LEU A 634 1.09 -10.47 -27.45
CA LEU A 634 0.66 -11.39 -28.51
C LEU A 634 1.02 -12.84 -28.17
N VAL A 635 2.26 -13.08 -27.73
CA VAL A 635 2.72 -14.40 -27.27
C VAL A 635 1.93 -14.82 -26.02
N ARG A 636 1.69 -13.89 -25.09
CA ARG A 636 0.88 -14.19 -23.91
C ARG A 636 -0.56 -14.56 -24.28
N TYR A 637 -1.13 -13.96 -25.31
CA TYR A 637 -2.47 -14.29 -25.79
C TYR A 637 -2.53 -15.72 -26.32
N TYR A 638 -1.59 -16.13 -27.17
CA TYR A 638 -1.43 -17.52 -27.58
C TYR A 638 -1.33 -18.49 -26.38
N LEU A 639 -0.49 -18.16 -25.39
CA LEU A 639 -0.33 -18.99 -24.19
C LEU A 639 -1.62 -19.13 -23.38
N LYS A 640 -2.42 -18.05 -23.28
CA LYS A 640 -3.74 -18.08 -22.64
C LYS A 640 -4.71 -18.98 -23.40
N GLU A 641 -4.76 -18.87 -24.73
CA GLU A 641 -5.62 -19.72 -25.56
C GLU A 641 -5.24 -21.20 -25.40
N LYS A 642 -3.95 -21.52 -25.52
CA LYS A 642 -3.43 -22.88 -25.34
C LYS A 642 -3.79 -23.46 -23.97
N GLY A 643 -3.64 -22.66 -22.90
CA GLY A 643 -4.04 -23.06 -21.55
C GLY A 643 -5.54 -23.34 -21.44
N LEU A 644 -6.40 -22.47 -21.99
CA LEU A 644 -7.85 -22.68 -21.98
C LEU A 644 -8.28 -23.89 -22.83
N ALA A 645 -7.63 -24.12 -23.97
CA ALA A 645 -7.87 -25.29 -24.81
C ALA A 645 -7.55 -26.59 -24.06
N ALA A 646 -6.44 -26.63 -23.29
CA ALA A 646 -6.10 -27.77 -22.45
C ALA A 646 -7.13 -28.00 -21.34
N ILE A 647 -7.58 -26.94 -20.65
CA ILE A 647 -8.63 -27.03 -19.62
C ILE A 647 -9.95 -27.53 -20.23
N LYS A 648 -10.32 -27.00 -21.41
CA LYS A 648 -11.52 -27.42 -22.14
C LYS A 648 -11.45 -28.90 -22.51
N ALA A 649 -10.33 -29.36 -23.06
CA ALA A 649 -10.12 -30.77 -23.40
C ALA A 649 -10.19 -31.69 -22.17
N GLU A 650 -9.66 -31.26 -21.01
CA GLU A 650 -9.80 -31.98 -19.75
C GLU A 650 -11.28 -32.12 -19.33
N LEU A 651 -12.04 -31.01 -19.35
CA LEU A 651 -13.45 -31.04 -18.98
C LEU A 651 -14.32 -31.84 -19.98
N GLU A 652 -13.93 -31.88 -21.26
CA GLU A 652 -14.62 -32.62 -22.32
C GLU A 652 -14.34 -34.12 -22.28
N SER A 653 -13.08 -34.51 -22.03
CA SER A 653 -12.68 -35.91 -21.89
C SER A 653 -13.10 -36.52 -20.56
N GLY A 654 -13.13 -35.73 -19.50
CA GLY A 654 -13.58 -36.17 -18.18
C GLY A 654 -15.08 -36.40 -18.12
N SER A 655 -15.48 -37.41 -17.36
CA SER A 655 -16.87 -37.64 -16.98
C SER A 655 -16.99 -37.75 -15.46
N VAL A 656 -18.22 -37.75 -14.95
CA VAL A 656 -18.47 -37.97 -13.51
C VAL A 656 -17.85 -39.30 -13.01
N ASN A 657 -17.69 -40.29 -13.90
CA ASN A 657 -17.22 -41.63 -13.57
C ASN A 657 -15.78 -41.91 -14.03
N ASP A 658 -15.16 -41.02 -14.79
CA ASP A 658 -13.85 -41.22 -15.41
C ASP A 658 -13.04 -39.93 -15.33
N VAL A 659 -12.17 -39.85 -14.32
CA VAL A 659 -11.32 -38.69 -14.06
C VAL A 659 -10.07 -38.79 -14.94
N PRO A 660 -9.73 -37.75 -15.72
CA PRO A 660 -8.51 -37.76 -16.52
C PRO A 660 -7.28 -38.03 -15.64
N SER A 661 -6.43 -38.99 -16.01
CA SER A 661 -5.28 -39.41 -15.20
C SER A 661 -4.24 -38.31 -14.97
N ASN A 662 -4.21 -37.28 -15.82
CA ASN A 662 -3.35 -36.10 -15.72
C ASN A 662 -4.14 -34.80 -15.46
N SER A 663 -5.31 -34.89 -14.82
CA SER A 663 -6.19 -33.75 -14.57
C SER A 663 -5.49 -32.67 -13.72
N VAL A 664 -5.52 -31.41 -14.13
CA VAL A 664 -5.07 -30.29 -13.30
C VAL A 664 -6.09 -30.00 -12.18
N PHE A 665 -7.36 -30.37 -12.37
CA PHE A 665 -8.47 -30.06 -11.47
C PHE A 665 -8.83 -31.22 -10.52
N HIS A 666 -7.85 -31.93 -9.97
CA HIS A 666 -8.06 -33.15 -9.17
C HIS A 666 -9.12 -32.99 -8.06
N GLU A 667 -9.05 -31.92 -7.26
CA GLU A 667 -9.99 -31.69 -6.16
C GLU A 667 -11.43 -31.43 -6.64
N PHE A 668 -11.59 -30.79 -7.80
CA PHE A 668 -12.90 -30.60 -8.42
C PHE A 668 -13.51 -31.95 -8.81
N TRP A 669 -12.74 -32.81 -9.48
CA TRP A 669 -13.19 -34.15 -9.87
C TRP A 669 -13.47 -35.04 -8.66
N ASP A 670 -12.62 -35.00 -7.64
CA ASP A 670 -12.81 -35.74 -6.38
C ASP A 670 -14.11 -35.32 -5.68
N ASN A 671 -14.37 -34.01 -5.60
CA ASN A 671 -15.56 -33.50 -4.95
C ASN A 671 -16.82 -33.75 -5.78
N LEU A 672 -16.70 -33.69 -7.11
CA LEU A 672 -17.76 -34.06 -8.04
C LEU A 672 -18.16 -35.53 -7.86
N GLY A 673 -17.20 -36.46 -7.80
CA GLY A 673 -17.44 -37.89 -7.62
C GLY A 673 -18.05 -38.26 -6.25
N LYS A 674 -17.84 -37.44 -5.21
CA LYS A 674 -18.42 -37.63 -3.86
C LYS A 674 -19.86 -37.13 -3.71
N MET A 675 -20.42 -36.50 -4.73
CA MET A 675 -21.82 -36.07 -4.71
C MET A 675 -22.76 -37.26 -4.91
N GLU A 676 -23.86 -37.30 -4.17
CA GLU A 676 -24.86 -38.39 -4.28
C GLU A 676 -25.88 -38.13 -5.40
N ASN A 677 -26.09 -36.86 -5.77
CA ASN A 677 -27.11 -36.47 -6.73
C ASN A 677 -26.50 -36.31 -8.13
N ALA A 678 -26.78 -37.27 -9.01
CA ALA A 678 -26.31 -37.29 -10.39
C ALA A 678 -26.69 -36.04 -11.20
N THR A 679 -27.90 -35.52 -11.02
CA THR A 679 -28.34 -34.29 -11.69
C THR A 679 -27.53 -33.09 -11.23
N GLN A 680 -27.18 -32.98 -9.95
CA GLN A 680 -26.33 -31.91 -9.44
C GLN A 680 -24.88 -32.05 -9.91
N GLN A 681 -24.35 -33.28 -10.04
CA GLN A 681 -23.04 -33.53 -10.63
C GLN A 681 -22.97 -33.01 -12.06
N GLU A 682 -23.93 -33.40 -12.90
CA GLU A 682 -24.00 -32.97 -14.30
C GLU A 682 -24.14 -31.43 -14.39
N GLN A 683 -24.93 -30.82 -13.51
CA GLN A 683 -25.06 -29.37 -13.44
C GLN A 683 -23.74 -28.67 -13.08
N CYS A 684 -22.98 -29.17 -12.11
CA CYS A 684 -21.66 -28.61 -11.75
C CYS A 684 -20.67 -28.72 -12.91
N LEU A 685 -20.59 -29.87 -13.57
CA LEU A 685 -19.73 -30.05 -14.75
C LEU A 685 -20.14 -29.12 -15.89
N ARG A 686 -21.44 -28.99 -16.16
CA ARG A 686 -21.97 -28.07 -17.18
C ARG A 686 -21.63 -26.62 -16.88
N LYS A 687 -21.71 -26.18 -15.61
CA LYS A 687 -21.30 -24.83 -15.21
C LYS A 687 -19.79 -24.60 -15.44
N ALA A 688 -18.95 -25.57 -15.11
CA ALA A 688 -17.51 -25.48 -15.37
C ALA A 688 -17.20 -25.35 -16.88
N LYS A 689 -17.86 -26.16 -17.72
CA LYS A 689 -17.74 -26.06 -19.19
C LYS A 689 -18.20 -24.70 -19.72
N LEU A 690 -19.38 -24.25 -19.29
CA LEU A 690 -19.93 -22.95 -19.67
C LEU A 690 -19.04 -21.79 -19.19
N PHE A 691 -18.45 -21.90 -18.01
CA PHE A 691 -17.50 -20.92 -17.50
C PHE A 691 -16.30 -20.76 -18.44
N ILE A 692 -15.66 -21.87 -18.84
CA ILE A 692 -14.50 -21.84 -19.75
C ILE A 692 -14.89 -21.30 -21.12
N GLU A 693 -16.04 -21.70 -21.66
CA GLU A 693 -16.57 -21.15 -22.92
C GLU A 693 -16.71 -19.63 -22.85
N LYS A 694 -17.40 -19.11 -21.82
CA LYS A 694 -17.66 -17.68 -21.67
C LYS A 694 -16.42 -16.86 -21.30
N TYR A 695 -15.49 -17.45 -20.57
CA TYR A 695 -14.18 -16.86 -20.32
C TYR A 695 -13.40 -16.74 -21.64
N THR A 696 -13.39 -17.79 -22.47
CA THR A 696 -12.67 -17.84 -23.76
C THR A 696 -13.23 -16.83 -24.75
N GLU A 697 -14.56 -16.73 -24.89
CA GLU A 697 -15.21 -15.69 -25.71
C GLU A 697 -14.75 -14.27 -25.29
N SER A 698 -14.72 -14.02 -23.98
CA SER A 698 -14.27 -12.75 -23.43
C SER A 698 -12.78 -12.52 -23.69
N LEU A 699 -11.95 -13.54 -23.51
CA LEU A 699 -10.51 -13.49 -23.77
C LEU A 699 -10.22 -13.02 -25.20
N HIS A 700 -10.85 -13.67 -26.19
CA HIS A 700 -10.67 -13.33 -27.61
C HIS A 700 -11.08 -11.88 -27.87
N LYS A 701 -12.24 -11.45 -27.35
CA LYS A 701 -12.71 -10.07 -27.49
C LYS A 701 -11.69 -9.05 -26.96
N HIS A 702 -11.09 -9.29 -25.81
CA HIS A 702 -10.24 -8.32 -25.13
C HIS A 702 -8.75 -8.37 -25.54
N ASN A 703 -8.25 -9.52 -25.98
CA ASN A 703 -6.86 -9.66 -26.44
C ASN A 703 -6.70 -9.50 -27.95
N LYS A 704 -7.79 -9.45 -28.73
CA LYS A 704 -7.72 -9.18 -30.19
C LYS A 704 -6.96 -7.90 -30.52
N GLN A 705 -6.96 -6.90 -29.64
CA GLN A 705 -6.17 -5.67 -29.81
C GLN A 705 -4.67 -5.92 -30.13
N PHE A 706 -4.07 -7.02 -29.64
CA PHE A 706 -2.67 -7.37 -29.91
C PHE A 706 -2.45 -8.04 -31.26
N CYS A 707 -3.53 -8.44 -31.91
CA CYS A 707 -3.54 -8.95 -33.28
C CYS A 707 -3.89 -7.84 -34.28
N GLU A 708 -4.29 -6.65 -33.81
CA GLU A 708 -4.72 -5.53 -34.64
C GLU A 708 -3.59 -4.53 -34.90
N GLY A 709 -3.67 -3.82 -36.03
CA GLY A 709 -2.53 -3.10 -36.61
C GLY A 709 -1.85 -2.06 -35.71
N GLY A 710 -2.55 -1.49 -34.73
CA GLY A 710 -1.97 -0.51 -33.80
C GLY A 710 -0.98 -1.09 -32.78
N LEU A 711 -1.09 -2.38 -32.43
CA LEU A 711 -0.21 -3.04 -31.46
C LEU A 711 0.54 -4.25 -32.05
N LEU A 712 0.05 -4.84 -33.13
CA LEU A 712 0.59 -6.06 -33.73
C LEU A 712 2.10 -5.98 -34.00
N PHE A 713 2.56 -4.90 -34.64
CA PHE A 713 3.97 -4.74 -34.98
C PHE A 713 4.90 -4.72 -33.73
N LEU A 714 4.38 -4.35 -32.55
CA LEU A 714 5.17 -4.33 -31.32
C LEU A 714 5.66 -5.73 -30.93
N ALA A 715 4.97 -6.78 -31.35
CA ALA A 715 5.40 -8.15 -31.12
C ALA A 715 6.71 -8.50 -31.86
N CYS A 716 7.08 -7.75 -32.91
CA CYS A 716 8.41 -7.84 -33.54
C CYS A 716 9.53 -7.41 -32.61
N PHE A 717 9.24 -6.69 -31.52
CA PHE A 717 10.21 -6.28 -30.52
C PHE A 717 10.18 -7.17 -29.27
N GLY A 718 9.48 -8.31 -29.30
CA GLY A 718 9.42 -9.29 -28.22
C GLY A 718 10.73 -10.09 -28.08
N GLU A 719 10.63 -11.29 -27.48
CA GLU A 719 11.76 -12.22 -27.38
C GLU A 719 12.17 -12.76 -28.76
N GLN A 720 13.47 -13.03 -28.97
CA GLN A 720 14.05 -13.26 -30.31
C GLN A 720 13.25 -14.25 -31.18
N GLN A 721 12.96 -15.45 -30.66
CA GLN A 721 12.36 -16.54 -31.44
C GLN A 721 10.92 -16.22 -31.85
N THR A 722 10.12 -15.65 -30.95
CA THR A 722 8.73 -15.31 -31.22
C THR A 722 8.62 -14.01 -32.03
N ALA A 723 9.49 -13.04 -31.77
CA ALA A 723 9.61 -11.81 -32.54
C ALA A 723 9.96 -12.08 -34.01
N GLN A 724 10.88 -13.01 -34.27
CA GLN A 724 11.26 -13.39 -35.63
C GLN A 724 10.08 -13.95 -36.43
N ILE A 725 9.23 -14.78 -35.80
CA ILE A 725 8.03 -15.36 -36.45
C ILE A 725 7.09 -14.23 -36.89
N VAL A 726 6.80 -13.29 -35.99
CA VAL A 726 5.90 -12.16 -36.31
C VAL A 726 6.52 -11.24 -37.35
N ALA A 727 7.82 -10.94 -37.24
CA ALA A 727 8.53 -10.10 -38.19
C ALA A 727 8.48 -10.69 -39.61
N LYS A 728 8.79 -11.99 -39.77
CA LYS A 728 8.68 -12.70 -41.05
C LYS A 728 7.26 -12.67 -41.62
N PHE A 729 6.26 -12.89 -40.77
CA PHE A 729 4.85 -12.83 -41.19
C PHE A 729 4.48 -11.44 -41.72
N LEU A 730 4.89 -10.37 -41.03
CA LEU A 730 4.60 -9.00 -41.47
C LEU A 730 5.39 -8.58 -42.72
N THR A 731 6.63 -9.03 -42.89
CA THR A 731 7.47 -8.62 -44.03
C THR A 731 7.24 -9.46 -45.28
N HIS A 732 6.96 -10.76 -45.15
CA HIS A 732 6.86 -11.69 -46.29
C HIS A 732 5.42 -12.13 -46.59
N GLY A 733 4.45 -11.78 -45.74
CA GLY A 733 3.02 -12.08 -45.92
C GLY A 733 2.62 -13.47 -45.42
N GLU A 734 3.33 -14.51 -45.85
CA GLU A 734 3.11 -15.90 -45.44
C GLU A 734 4.37 -16.53 -44.81
N ILE A 735 4.17 -17.43 -43.86
CA ILE A 735 5.24 -18.29 -43.34
C ILE A 735 5.27 -19.55 -44.20
N ASP A 736 6.25 -19.66 -45.09
CA ASP A 736 6.33 -20.78 -46.03
C ASP A 736 6.51 -22.15 -45.33
N ASP A 737 6.16 -23.22 -46.05
CA ASP A 737 6.27 -24.61 -45.55
C ASP A 737 7.71 -24.98 -45.15
N ALA A 738 8.72 -24.35 -45.75
CA ALA A 738 10.11 -24.57 -45.40
C ALA A 738 10.42 -24.00 -44.00
N THR A 739 9.96 -22.78 -43.71
CA THR A 739 10.11 -22.10 -42.43
C THR A 739 9.26 -22.76 -41.36
N MET A 740 8.03 -23.19 -41.68
CA MET A 740 7.20 -23.98 -40.75
C MET A 740 7.89 -25.29 -40.35
N ARG A 741 8.52 -25.99 -41.31
CA ARG A 741 9.33 -27.19 -41.01
C ARG A 741 10.57 -26.90 -40.16
N GLN A 742 11.13 -25.70 -40.23
CA GLN A 742 12.21 -25.31 -39.31
C GLN A 742 11.70 -25.18 -37.88
N TYR A 743 10.46 -24.69 -37.69
CA TYR A 743 9.87 -24.54 -36.35
C TYR A 743 9.31 -25.84 -35.77
N ALA A 744 9.14 -26.88 -36.60
CA ALA A 744 8.68 -28.18 -36.16
C ALA A 744 9.55 -28.71 -35.00
N ASP A 745 8.89 -29.25 -33.98
CA ASP A 745 9.50 -29.79 -32.75
C ASP A 745 10.33 -28.79 -31.92
N GLN A 746 10.43 -27.51 -32.31
CA GLN A 746 11.14 -26.50 -31.53
C GLN A 746 10.28 -25.97 -30.38
N ILE A 747 10.80 -26.10 -29.17
CA ILE A 747 10.20 -25.54 -27.96
C ILE A 747 11.10 -24.43 -27.43
N TYR A 748 10.60 -23.20 -27.44
CA TYR A 748 11.29 -22.07 -26.85
C TYR A 748 10.86 -21.87 -25.40
N THR A 749 11.76 -22.04 -24.44
CA THR A 749 11.49 -21.69 -23.03
C THR A 749 11.68 -20.18 -22.86
N SER A 750 10.57 -19.46 -22.75
CA SER A 750 10.57 -18.00 -22.60
C SER A 750 11.00 -17.57 -21.19
N PRO A 751 12.09 -16.82 -21.03
CA PRO A 751 12.46 -16.22 -19.75
C PRO A 751 11.43 -15.22 -19.22
N ILE A 752 10.74 -14.46 -20.08
CA ILE A 752 9.79 -13.42 -19.65
C ILE A 752 8.43 -14.02 -19.29
N HIS A 753 7.96 -15.02 -20.03
CA HIS A 753 6.67 -15.66 -19.79
C HIS A 753 6.74 -16.77 -18.74
N HIS A 754 7.95 -17.27 -18.44
CA HIS A 754 8.21 -18.46 -17.61
C HIS A 754 7.45 -19.71 -18.10
N LEU A 755 7.28 -19.83 -19.41
CA LEU A 755 6.52 -20.88 -20.07
C LEU A 755 7.21 -21.33 -21.35
N ASN A 756 6.91 -22.56 -21.75
CA ASN A 756 7.36 -23.13 -23.02
C ASN A 756 6.42 -22.69 -24.16
N VAL A 757 7.02 -22.24 -25.26
CA VAL A 757 6.35 -21.78 -26.48
C VAL A 757 6.78 -22.72 -27.62
N PRO A 758 5.94 -23.69 -28.01
CA PRO A 758 6.17 -24.44 -29.23
C PRO A 758 6.06 -23.50 -30.43
N LEU A 759 7.14 -23.35 -31.18
CA LEU A 759 7.27 -22.30 -32.20
C LEU A 759 6.36 -22.56 -33.39
N GLU A 760 6.19 -23.81 -33.79
CA GLU A 760 5.27 -24.19 -34.87
C GLU A 760 3.81 -23.84 -34.53
N ASP A 761 3.36 -24.19 -33.32
CA ASP A 761 2.01 -23.86 -32.84
C ASP A 761 1.79 -22.34 -32.78
N PHE A 762 2.80 -21.59 -32.34
CA PHE A 762 2.72 -20.13 -32.29
C PHE A 762 2.65 -19.52 -33.70
N ALA A 763 3.43 -20.04 -34.66
CA ALA A 763 3.35 -19.60 -36.05
C ALA A 763 1.98 -19.91 -36.69
N LYS A 764 1.39 -21.09 -36.39
CA LYS A 764 0.01 -21.43 -36.78
C LYS A 764 -1.00 -20.48 -36.15
N PHE A 765 -0.83 -20.14 -34.88
CA PHE A 765 -1.68 -19.17 -34.20
C PHE A 765 -1.63 -17.79 -34.86
N VAL A 766 -0.43 -17.27 -35.17
CA VAL A 766 -0.23 -15.97 -35.84
C VAL A 766 -0.94 -15.96 -37.20
N THR A 767 -0.71 -16.98 -38.04
CA THR A 767 -1.31 -17.09 -39.37
C THR A 767 -2.83 -17.31 -39.35
N ALA A 768 -3.36 -18.01 -38.36
CA ALA A 768 -4.80 -18.25 -38.23
C ALA A 768 -5.56 -17.08 -37.60
N THR A 769 -4.92 -16.31 -36.72
CA THR A 769 -5.59 -15.26 -35.93
C THR A 769 -5.56 -13.90 -36.62
N ILE A 770 -4.55 -13.62 -37.43
CA ILE A 770 -4.36 -12.33 -38.10
C ILE A 770 -4.73 -12.49 -39.57
N ASP A 771 -5.86 -11.91 -39.96
CA ASP A 771 -6.30 -11.87 -41.35
C ASP A 771 -5.45 -10.91 -42.21
N ASP A 772 -5.51 -11.08 -43.53
CA ASP A 772 -4.76 -10.28 -44.49
C ASP A 772 -5.08 -8.78 -44.38
N GLU A 773 -6.34 -8.42 -44.10
CA GLU A 773 -6.78 -7.02 -43.94
C GLU A 773 -6.07 -6.37 -42.75
N THR A 774 -6.01 -7.08 -41.62
CA THR A 774 -5.35 -6.61 -40.40
C THR A 774 -3.85 -6.52 -40.57
N ARG A 775 -3.24 -7.51 -41.24
CA ARG A 775 -1.81 -7.47 -41.62
C ARG A 775 -1.54 -6.25 -42.49
N ASP A 776 -2.32 -6.06 -43.54
CA ASP A 776 -2.20 -4.95 -44.49
C ASP A 776 -2.34 -3.59 -43.79
N ALA A 777 -3.30 -3.45 -42.88
CA ALA A 777 -3.47 -2.24 -42.09
C ALA A 777 -2.26 -1.98 -41.18
N CYS A 778 -1.65 -3.03 -40.63
CA CYS A 778 -0.44 -2.92 -39.81
C CYS A 778 0.76 -2.43 -40.63
N ILE A 779 1.06 -3.06 -41.76
CA ILE A 779 2.25 -2.74 -42.57
C ILE A 779 2.14 -1.37 -43.27
N LYS A 780 0.92 -0.89 -43.52
CA LYS A 780 0.64 0.45 -44.05
C LYS A 780 0.66 1.53 -42.96
N SER A 781 0.70 1.16 -41.68
CA SER A 781 0.72 2.12 -40.58
C SER A 781 2.06 2.84 -40.48
N LYS A 782 2.03 4.13 -40.12
CA LYS A 782 3.24 4.93 -39.91
C LYS A 782 4.17 4.32 -38.86
N ASN A 783 3.60 3.77 -37.79
CA ASN A 783 4.36 3.11 -36.74
C ASN A 783 5.15 1.89 -37.22
N PHE A 784 4.65 1.17 -38.23
CA PHE A 784 5.40 0.09 -38.88
C PHE A 784 6.43 0.63 -39.86
N LEU A 785 6.02 1.53 -40.76
CA LEU A 785 6.88 2.07 -41.83
C LEU A 785 8.12 2.78 -41.28
N ASP A 786 8.00 3.54 -40.19
CA ASP A 786 9.13 4.22 -39.53
C ASP A 786 10.17 3.24 -38.93
N TRP A 787 9.85 1.95 -38.91
CA TRP A 787 10.59 0.87 -38.25
C TRP A 787 10.85 -0.36 -39.11
N ILE A 788 10.46 -0.33 -40.39
CA ILE A 788 10.54 -1.48 -41.28
C ILE A 788 11.96 -2.05 -41.38
N ASP A 789 12.99 -1.20 -41.51
CA ASP A 789 14.38 -1.63 -41.60
C ASP A 789 14.80 -2.54 -40.42
N LEU A 790 14.39 -2.17 -39.20
CA LEU A 790 14.71 -2.97 -38.01
C LEU A 790 13.89 -4.25 -37.98
N ILE A 791 12.62 -4.19 -38.39
CA ILE A 791 11.74 -5.36 -38.43
C ILE A 791 12.25 -6.39 -39.45
N GLU A 792 12.72 -5.95 -40.62
CA GLU A 792 13.35 -6.80 -41.63
C GLU A 792 14.62 -7.47 -41.10
N ILE A 793 15.47 -6.71 -40.38
CA ILE A 793 16.65 -7.28 -39.71
C ILE A 793 16.25 -8.33 -38.66
N ILE A 794 15.18 -8.10 -37.90
CA ILE A 794 14.68 -9.10 -36.93
C ILE A 794 14.13 -10.33 -37.65
N ALA A 795 13.49 -10.18 -38.81
CA ALA A 795 12.99 -11.30 -39.62
C ALA A 795 14.14 -12.24 -40.07
N THR A 796 15.35 -11.72 -40.30
CA THR A 796 16.54 -12.55 -40.59
C THR A 796 17.08 -13.32 -39.37
N GLY A 797 16.52 -13.10 -38.18
CA GLY A 797 16.91 -13.76 -36.93
C GLY A 797 17.85 -12.94 -36.03
N TYR A 798 18.07 -11.66 -36.34
CA TYR A 798 18.90 -10.79 -35.51
C TYR A 798 18.30 -10.58 -34.13
N ASN A 799 19.07 -10.91 -33.09
CA ASN A 799 18.66 -10.69 -31.70
C ASN A 799 18.99 -9.27 -31.23
N PHE A 800 18.17 -8.27 -31.56
CA PHE A 800 18.48 -6.89 -31.12
C PHE A 800 18.46 -6.72 -29.59
N ARG A 801 17.78 -7.61 -28.86
CA ARG A 801 17.72 -7.61 -27.38
C ARG A 801 18.99 -8.13 -26.73
N GLY A 802 19.58 -9.18 -27.31
CA GLY A 802 20.78 -9.85 -26.79
C GLY A 802 22.09 -9.44 -27.47
N ALA A 803 22.02 -8.77 -28.62
CA ALA A 803 23.20 -8.32 -29.35
C ALA A 803 23.97 -7.24 -28.57
N THR A 804 25.29 -7.36 -28.64
CA THR A 804 26.24 -6.41 -28.03
C THR A 804 26.82 -5.48 -29.09
N GLY A 805 27.30 -4.31 -28.66
CA GLY A 805 27.95 -3.33 -29.52
C GLY A 805 27.07 -2.12 -29.88
N SER A 806 27.73 -1.08 -30.39
CA SER A 806 27.14 0.26 -30.54
C SER A 806 25.91 0.32 -31.45
N VAL A 807 25.81 -0.54 -32.45
CA VAL A 807 24.62 -0.60 -33.33
C VAL A 807 23.42 -1.15 -32.56
N ALA A 808 23.59 -2.26 -31.85
CA ALA A 808 22.54 -2.87 -31.03
C ALA A 808 22.09 -1.91 -29.92
N ASP A 809 23.04 -1.25 -29.25
CA ASP A 809 22.76 -0.25 -28.22
C ASP A 809 21.92 0.92 -28.77
N ARG A 810 22.26 1.44 -29.95
CA ARG A 810 21.49 2.51 -30.60
C ARG A 810 20.09 2.07 -30.97
N LEU A 811 19.92 0.86 -31.50
CA LEU A 811 18.59 0.33 -31.85
C LEU A 811 17.73 0.10 -30.60
N ARG A 812 18.31 -0.44 -29.53
CA ARG A 812 17.64 -0.59 -28.23
C ARG A 812 17.26 0.76 -27.63
N ALA A 813 18.17 1.74 -27.63
CA ALA A 813 17.89 3.09 -27.16
C ALA A 813 16.78 3.76 -27.98
N LYS A 814 16.77 3.57 -29.31
CA LYS A 814 15.69 4.05 -30.19
C LYS A 814 14.37 3.38 -29.79
N PHE A 815 14.32 2.06 -29.65
CA PHE A 815 13.10 1.34 -29.24
C PHE A 815 12.58 1.84 -27.90
N LEU A 816 13.47 1.95 -26.91
CA LEU A 816 13.14 2.43 -25.57
C LEU A 816 12.61 3.87 -25.60
N ALA A 817 13.18 4.74 -26.42
CA ALA A 817 12.73 6.12 -26.55
C ALA A 817 11.31 6.26 -27.14
N TYR A 818 10.90 5.33 -28.01
CA TYR A 818 9.63 5.41 -28.74
C TYR A 818 8.54 4.53 -28.14
N PHE A 819 8.83 3.27 -27.82
CA PHE A 819 7.81 2.26 -27.47
C PHE A 819 7.98 1.67 -26.07
N GLY A 820 9.17 1.81 -25.47
CA GLY A 820 9.40 1.43 -24.08
C GLY A 820 8.31 1.96 -23.10
N PRO A 821 7.89 3.23 -23.19
CA PRO A 821 6.96 3.83 -22.23
C PRO A 821 5.49 3.50 -22.46
N ILE A 822 5.14 2.52 -23.31
CA ILE A 822 3.74 2.10 -23.51
C ILE A 822 3.27 1.32 -22.28
N PRO A 823 2.36 1.86 -21.46
CA PRO A 823 1.81 1.11 -20.35
C PRO A 823 0.85 0.03 -20.87
N THR A 824 0.84 -1.15 -20.25
CA THR A 824 -0.15 -2.21 -20.55
C THR A 824 -1.18 -2.38 -19.44
N THR A 825 -1.04 -1.65 -18.34
CA THR A 825 -2.01 -1.58 -17.24
C THR A 825 -2.26 -0.13 -16.82
N THR A 826 -3.36 0.09 -16.10
CA THR A 826 -3.71 1.38 -15.50
C THR A 826 -3.48 1.40 -13.99
N GLU A 827 -2.66 0.49 -13.47
CA GLU A 827 -2.42 0.37 -12.02
C GLU A 827 -1.87 1.66 -11.41
N ASP A 828 -0.93 2.30 -12.11
CA ASP A 828 -0.36 3.58 -11.69
C ASP A 828 -1.46 4.63 -11.49
N VAL A 829 -2.44 4.65 -12.39
CA VAL A 829 -3.57 5.58 -12.32
C VAL A 829 -4.48 5.23 -11.14
N GLU A 830 -4.78 3.94 -10.92
CA GLU A 830 -5.59 3.51 -9.78
C GLU A 830 -4.91 3.86 -8.44
N ARG A 831 -3.58 3.76 -8.37
CA ARG A 831 -2.79 4.21 -7.20
C ARG A 831 -2.93 5.71 -6.96
N VAL A 832 -2.88 6.50 -8.04
CA VAL A 832 -3.08 7.95 -8.01
C VAL A 832 -4.51 8.30 -7.58
N VAL A 833 -5.55 7.64 -8.10
CA VAL A 833 -6.95 7.80 -7.65
C VAL A 833 -7.10 7.48 -6.16
N LYS A 834 -6.51 6.38 -5.68
CA LYS A 834 -6.52 6.01 -4.26
C LYS A 834 -5.84 7.09 -3.39
N ARG A 835 -4.72 7.64 -3.86
CA ARG A 835 -4.00 8.74 -3.19
C ARG A 835 -4.87 10.00 -3.12
N ALA A 836 -5.52 10.37 -4.22
CA ALA A 836 -6.42 11.51 -4.28
C ALA A 836 -7.55 11.40 -3.24
N ARG A 837 -8.18 10.21 -3.19
CA ARG A 837 -9.24 9.92 -2.22
C ARG A 837 -8.75 10.03 -0.78
N LEU A 838 -7.55 9.54 -0.47
CA LEU A 838 -6.95 9.69 0.86
C LEU A 838 -6.76 11.17 1.22
N CYS A 839 -6.23 12.00 0.30
CA CYS A 839 -6.12 13.44 0.53
C CYS A 839 -7.49 14.07 0.84
N GLN A 840 -8.52 13.77 0.02
CA GLN A 840 -9.87 14.31 0.20
C GLN A 840 -10.49 13.92 1.55
N THR A 841 -10.31 12.67 2.00
CA THR A 841 -10.84 12.21 3.30
C THR A 841 -10.26 12.93 4.51
N THR A 842 -9.09 13.59 4.36
CA THR A 842 -8.46 14.37 5.44
C THR A 842 -8.88 15.83 5.50
N GLY A 843 -9.85 16.24 4.67
CA GLY A 843 -10.30 17.63 4.58
C GLY A 843 -9.33 18.55 3.84
N LYS A 844 -8.38 17.99 3.05
CA LYS A 844 -7.58 18.79 2.13
C LYS A 844 -8.48 19.25 0.99
N GLU A 845 -8.53 20.56 0.76
CA GLU A 845 -9.19 21.15 -0.41
C GLU A 845 -8.63 20.55 -1.71
N GLU A 846 -9.43 20.50 -2.77
CA GLU A 846 -9.06 19.96 -4.10
C GLU A 846 -7.70 20.50 -4.60
N LYS A 847 -7.46 21.80 -4.40
CA LYS A 847 -6.20 22.49 -4.74
C LYS A 847 -4.96 21.85 -4.07
N ASN A 848 -5.12 21.39 -2.84
CA ASN A 848 -4.05 20.73 -2.10
C ASN A 848 -3.88 19.27 -2.52
N VAL A 849 -4.90 18.62 -3.08
CA VAL A 849 -4.79 17.22 -3.54
C VAL A 849 -3.75 17.11 -4.66
N THR A 850 -3.84 17.97 -5.69
CA THR A 850 -2.88 18.06 -6.81
C THR A 850 -1.46 18.32 -6.33
N VAL A 851 -1.27 19.34 -5.51
CA VAL A 851 0.04 19.69 -4.96
C VAL A 851 0.67 18.53 -4.16
N TYR A 852 -0.12 17.84 -3.33
CA TYR A 852 0.37 16.70 -2.55
C TYR A 852 0.62 15.44 -3.37
N GLY A 853 -0.12 15.23 -4.48
CA GLY A 853 0.20 14.16 -5.41
C GLY A 853 1.56 14.37 -6.03
N ILE A 854 1.70 15.46 -6.80
CA ILE A 854 2.91 15.78 -7.56
C ILE A 854 4.14 15.79 -6.64
N ALA A 855 4.06 16.46 -5.49
CA ALA A 855 5.19 16.56 -4.56
C ALA A 855 5.67 15.20 -4.05
N GLY A 856 4.76 14.23 -3.85
CA GLY A 856 5.11 12.92 -3.32
C GLY A 856 5.19 11.83 -4.38
N ASP A 857 5.12 12.15 -5.66
CA ASP A 857 5.29 11.17 -6.74
C ASP A 857 6.77 10.79 -6.93
N GLY A 858 7.02 9.57 -7.44
CA GLY A 858 8.36 8.99 -7.62
C GLY A 858 9.04 8.50 -6.34
N VAL A 859 8.43 8.68 -5.16
CA VAL A 859 9.00 8.20 -3.88
C VAL A 859 9.08 6.70 -3.85
N SER A 860 8.04 6.01 -4.30
CA SER A 860 8.05 4.55 -4.38
C SER A 860 9.19 4.07 -5.28
N ASP A 861 9.40 4.72 -6.43
CA ASP A 861 10.45 4.35 -7.38
C ASP A 861 11.85 4.61 -6.81
N GLU A 862 12.01 5.67 -6.02
CA GLU A 862 13.26 5.95 -5.30
C GLU A 862 13.48 4.96 -4.15
N CYS A 863 12.42 4.55 -3.45
CA CYS A 863 12.50 3.49 -2.43
C CYS A 863 12.97 2.18 -3.03
N THR A 864 12.48 1.83 -4.23
CA THR A 864 12.91 0.62 -4.96
C THR A 864 14.37 0.75 -5.42
N ARG A 865 14.78 1.91 -5.95
CA ARG A 865 16.17 2.16 -6.41
C ARG A 865 17.18 2.13 -5.29
N ASN A 866 16.88 2.79 -4.18
CA ASN A 866 17.73 2.81 -2.99
C ASN A 866 17.43 1.65 -2.05
N TYR A 867 16.71 0.63 -2.53
CA TYR A 867 16.57 -0.63 -1.82
C TYR A 867 17.95 -1.31 -1.80
N VAL A 868 18.81 -0.85 -0.92
CA VAL A 868 20.01 -1.55 -0.52
C VAL A 868 19.52 -2.68 0.36
N ASP A 869 19.72 -3.91 -0.13
CA ASP A 869 19.45 -5.13 0.62
C ASP A 869 20.13 -4.97 1.98
N SER A 870 19.34 -4.72 3.03
CA SER A 870 19.91 -4.03 4.17
C SER A 870 20.95 -4.96 4.81
N SER A 871 22.22 -4.53 4.87
CA SER A 871 23.23 -5.25 5.68
C SER A 871 22.79 -5.35 7.15
N TYR A 872 21.74 -4.63 7.55
CA TYR A 872 21.03 -4.82 8.82
C TYR A 872 20.47 -6.24 8.95
N HIS A 873 19.86 -6.87 7.93
CA HIS A 873 19.43 -8.27 8.03
C HIS A 873 20.62 -9.22 8.31
N GLN A 874 21.75 -9.00 7.63
CA GLN A 874 22.98 -9.78 7.81
C GLN A 874 23.64 -9.51 9.18
N LYS A 875 23.75 -8.25 9.60
CA LYS A 875 24.27 -7.82 10.91
C LYS A 875 23.37 -8.24 12.07
N GLN A 876 22.05 -8.27 11.89
CA GLN A 876 21.11 -8.79 12.89
C GLN A 876 21.20 -10.31 12.96
N LYS A 877 21.42 -11.00 11.84
CA LYS A 877 21.71 -12.45 11.80
C LYS A 877 23.02 -12.77 12.52
N GLU A 878 24.07 -11.95 12.35
CA GLU A 878 25.34 -12.08 13.06
C GLU A 878 25.21 -11.80 14.57
N LYS A 879 24.56 -10.68 14.94
CA LYS A 879 24.25 -10.38 16.35
C LYS A 879 23.35 -11.43 16.99
N ARG A 880 22.43 -12.02 16.22
CA ARG A 880 21.62 -13.19 16.62
C ARG A 880 22.52 -14.38 16.93
N ASN A 881 23.43 -14.73 16.03
CA ASN A 881 24.35 -15.84 16.23
C ASN A 881 25.23 -15.59 17.46
N GLU A 882 25.68 -14.36 17.68
CA GLU A 882 26.47 -13.99 18.85
C GLU A 882 25.66 -14.06 20.16
N ARG A 883 24.40 -13.59 20.15
CA ARG A 883 23.48 -13.67 21.30
C ARG A 883 23.04 -15.09 21.60
N ILE A 884 22.81 -15.94 20.59
CA ILE A 884 22.55 -17.37 20.75
C ILE A 884 23.78 -18.04 21.36
N ARG A 885 25.00 -17.78 20.84
CA ARG A 885 26.25 -18.28 21.43
C ARG A 885 26.43 -17.83 22.89
N ARG A 886 25.99 -16.62 23.23
CA ARG A 886 26.04 -16.09 24.61
C ARG A 886 24.97 -16.72 25.50
N ALA A 887 23.74 -16.87 25.02
CA ALA A 887 22.62 -17.51 25.73
C ALA A 887 22.86 -19.01 25.98
N VAL A 888 23.45 -19.71 25.01
CA VAL A 888 23.93 -21.10 25.16
C VAL A 888 25.01 -21.18 26.25
N ARG A 889 25.91 -20.19 26.33
CA ARG A 889 26.91 -20.12 27.41
C ARG A 889 26.31 -19.79 28.78
N THR A 890 25.24 -19.00 28.85
CA THR A 890 24.65 -18.53 30.12
C THR A 890 23.38 -19.29 30.52
N GLY A 891 22.99 -20.36 29.81
CA GLY A 891 21.88 -21.23 30.17
C GLY A 891 20.47 -20.60 30.10
N GLY A 892 20.32 -19.45 29.44
CA GLY A 892 19.05 -18.71 29.38
C GLY A 892 18.50 -18.62 27.98
N ILE A 893 17.69 -19.60 27.56
CA ILE A 893 16.99 -19.54 26.26
C ILE A 893 15.61 -18.92 26.50
N LYS A 894 15.41 -17.66 26.07
CA LYS A 894 14.07 -17.06 25.88
C LYS A 894 13.76 -17.01 24.39
N ASP A 895 12.55 -17.42 24.02
CA ASP A 895 12.01 -17.29 22.66
C ASP A 895 11.87 -15.82 22.28
N TYR A 896 12.79 -15.34 21.43
CA TYR A 896 12.71 -14.01 20.85
C TYR A 896 12.12 -14.09 19.44
N LYS A 897 10.96 -13.47 19.22
CA LYS A 897 10.37 -13.34 17.89
C LYS A 897 11.03 -12.18 17.13
N PRO A 898 11.50 -12.41 15.90
CA PRO A 898 12.10 -11.37 15.09
C PRO A 898 11.09 -10.30 14.64
N ASP A 899 11.54 -9.04 14.63
CA ASP A 899 10.94 -7.93 13.89
C ASP A 899 11.70 -7.80 12.55
N LEU A 900 11.54 -8.80 11.69
CA LEU A 900 12.36 -9.04 10.48
C LEU A 900 11.97 -8.16 9.27
N GLU A 901 11.01 -7.25 9.40
CA GLU A 901 10.39 -6.57 8.24
C GLU A 901 10.86 -5.12 8.01
N ARG A 902 11.75 -4.57 8.83
CA ARG A 902 12.22 -3.19 8.61
C ARG A 902 13.34 -3.14 7.56
N GLY A 903 12.96 -2.85 6.32
CA GLY A 903 13.86 -2.34 5.28
C GLY A 903 14.50 -1.00 5.68
N PRO A 904 15.30 -0.36 4.79
CA PRO A 904 15.83 0.98 5.06
C PRO A 904 14.71 1.90 5.54
N GLY A 905 14.98 2.67 6.60
CA GLY A 905 13.97 3.50 7.23
C GLY A 905 13.38 4.45 6.19
N MET A 906 12.04 4.51 6.10
CA MET A 906 11.30 5.38 5.18
C MET A 906 11.88 6.81 5.08
N CYS A 907 12.40 7.35 6.19
CA CYS A 907 13.10 8.63 6.24
C CYS A 907 14.35 8.70 5.35
N ILE A 908 15.17 7.65 5.30
CA ILE A 908 16.38 7.59 4.45
C ILE A 908 15.98 7.68 2.98
N ASN A 909 14.93 6.97 2.58
CA ASN A 909 14.47 6.99 1.20
C ASN A 909 13.89 8.37 0.82
N HIS A 910 13.16 9.03 1.74
CA HIS A 910 12.69 10.40 1.53
C HIS A 910 13.87 11.37 1.36
N THR A 911 14.89 11.28 2.21
CA THR A 911 16.08 12.12 2.12
C THR A 911 16.87 11.87 0.84
N ASN A 912 17.07 10.61 0.45
CA ASN A 912 17.76 10.29 -0.81
C ASN A 912 16.98 10.82 -2.03
N HIS A 913 15.65 10.70 -2.04
CA HIS A 913 14.83 11.31 -3.07
C HIS A 913 15.02 12.82 -3.10
N ALA A 914 14.94 13.48 -1.95
CA ALA A 914 15.10 14.93 -1.84
C ALA A 914 16.47 15.40 -2.36
N LEU A 915 17.54 14.67 -2.02
CA LEU A 915 18.90 14.97 -2.48
C LEU A 915 19.11 14.65 -3.97
N SER A 916 18.45 13.63 -4.52
CA SER A 916 18.44 13.38 -5.96
C SER A 916 17.76 14.53 -6.69
N LEU A 917 16.55 14.89 -6.25
CA LEU A 917 15.78 15.98 -6.84
C LEU A 917 16.52 17.32 -6.77
N ALA A 918 17.21 17.60 -5.66
CA ALA A 918 18.07 18.77 -5.54
C ALA A 918 19.16 18.81 -6.61
N ARG A 919 19.89 17.70 -6.80
CA ARG A 919 20.93 17.61 -7.83
C ARG A 919 20.37 17.76 -9.24
N ASP A 920 19.24 17.12 -9.52
CA ASP A 920 18.59 17.21 -10.84
C ASP A 920 18.10 18.64 -11.15
N VAL A 921 17.63 19.37 -10.13
CA VAL A 921 17.23 20.78 -10.25
C VAL A 921 18.42 21.68 -10.49
N GLU A 922 19.52 21.50 -9.76
CA GLU A 922 20.76 22.28 -9.97
C GLU A 922 21.35 22.02 -11.36
N ALA A 923 21.40 20.75 -11.80
CA ALA A 923 21.84 20.41 -13.15
C ALA A 923 20.95 21.07 -14.22
N LEU A 924 19.63 21.12 -14.02
CA LEU A 924 18.73 21.81 -14.94
C LEU A 924 18.99 23.32 -14.96
N LYS A 925 19.21 23.95 -13.80
CA LYS A 925 19.59 25.38 -13.70
C LYS A 925 20.86 25.70 -14.47
N GLU A 926 21.86 24.82 -14.43
CA GLU A 926 23.09 24.96 -15.22
C GLU A 926 22.82 24.89 -16.72
N ILE A 927 21.84 24.08 -17.16
CA ILE A 927 21.51 23.88 -18.58
C ILE A 927 20.69 25.04 -19.16
N ILE A 928 19.63 25.47 -18.47
CA ILE A 928 18.69 26.47 -19.00
C ILE A 928 18.97 27.89 -18.48
N GLY A 929 19.84 28.03 -17.49
CA GLY A 929 20.14 29.30 -16.83
C GLY A 929 19.19 29.60 -15.66
N GLU A 930 19.73 30.26 -14.64
CA GLU A 930 19.03 30.56 -13.39
C GLU A 930 17.80 31.45 -13.59
N GLU A 931 17.89 32.46 -14.48
CA GLU A 931 16.79 33.39 -14.75
C GLU A 931 15.59 32.69 -15.39
N GLU A 932 15.83 31.93 -16.46
CA GLU A 932 14.78 31.15 -17.13
C GLU A 932 14.17 30.12 -16.18
N TYR A 933 15.01 29.44 -15.39
CA TYR A 933 14.55 28.49 -14.39
C TYR A 933 13.61 29.14 -13.36
N GLU A 934 14.00 30.28 -12.79
CA GLU A 934 13.20 30.99 -11.79
C GLU A 934 11.88 31.50 -12.39
N ASP A 935 11.85 31.89 -13.66
CA ASP A 935 10.61 32.29 -14.33
C ASP A 935 9.68 31.09 -14.58
N ARG A 936 10.23 29.95 -15.01
CA ARG A 936 9.49 28.68 -15.09
C ARG A 936 8.95 28.27 -13.72
N LEU A 937 9.74 28.43 -12.66
CA LEU A 937 9.34 28.11 -11.28
C LEU A 937 8.20 29.02 -10.79
N LYS A 938 8.30 30.33 -11.01
CA LYS A 938 7.21 31.27 -10.70
C LYS A 938 5.94 30.92 -11.48
N GLY A 939 6.06 30.60 -12.77
CA GLY A 939 4.95 30.14 -13.61
C GLY A 939 4.27 28.88 -13.06
N ALA A 940 5.06 27.86 -12.74
CA ALA A 940 4.57 26.61 -12.14
C ALA A 940 3.90 26.85 -10.78
N MET A 941 4.50 27.68 -9.92
CA MET A 941 3.91 28.05 -8.63
C MET A 941 2.58 28.79 -8.80
N ASN A 942 2.48 29.70 -9.77
CA ASN A 942 1.25 30.42 -10.06
C ASN A 942 0.17 29.48 -10.60
N SER A 943 0.52 28.58 -11.51
CA SER A 943 -0.41 27.58 -12.05
C SER A 943 -0.97 26.66 -10.96
N LEU A 944 -0.12 26.17 -10.05
CA LEU A 944 -0.54 25.33 -8.92
C LEU A 944 -1.39 26.09 -7.87
N LYS A 945 -1.18 27.41 -7.72
CA LYS A 945 -1.96 28.27 -6.81
C LYS A 945 -3.30 28.73 -7.40
N ASN A 946 -3.33 29.06 -8.70
CA ASN A 946 -4.43 29.75 -9.38
C ASN A 946 -5.52 28.80 -9.90
N THR A 947 -5.68 27.63 -9.28
CA THR A 947 -6.67 26.59 -9.65
C THR A 947 -8.14 27.03 -9.53
N HIS A 948 -8.45 28.28 -9.15
CA HIS A 948 -9.79 28.87 -9.32
C HIS A 948 -10.25 28.96 -10.78
N VAL A 949 -9.35 28.78 -11.75
CA VAL A 949 -9.65 28.82 -13.20
C VAL A 949 -9.72 27.41 -13.82
N GLN A 950 -9.51 26.35 -13.02
CA GLN A 950 -9.28 25.01 -13.56
C GLN A 950 -10.45 24.08 -13.19
N GLY A 951 -11.27 23.73 -14.18
CA GLY A 951 -12.39 22.76 -14.12
C GLY A 951 -13.62 23.18 -13.29
N SER A 952 -13.39 23.90 -12.18
CA SER A 952 -14.45 24.43 -11.34
C SER A 952 -15.18 25.57 -12.01
N THR A 953 -14.56 26.43 -12.84
CA THR A 953 -15.25 27.58 -13.46
C THR A 953 -16.31 27.14 -14.49
N ILE A 954 -16.11 26.05 -15.23
CA ILE A 954 -17.16 25.55 -16.14
C ILE A 954 -18.36 24.99 -15.36
N ARG A 955 -18.10 24.32 -14.21
CA ARG A 955 -19.15 23.85 -13.30
C ARG A 955 -19.74 24.96 -12.43
N CYS A 956 -18.93 25.91 -11.99
CA CYS A 956 -19.29 27.04 -11.15
C CYS A 956 -19.97 28.10 -11.97
N ASP A 957 -19.67 28.35 -13.23
CA ASP A 957 -20.47 29.27 -14.04
C ASP A 957 -21.83 28.64 -14.34
N ALA A 958 -21.90 27.33 -14.58
CA ALA A 958 -23.19 26.64 -14.70
C ALA A 958 -23.98 26.64 -13.37
N VAL A 959 -23.32 26.39 -12.24
CA VAL A 959 -23.92 26.37 -10.90
C VAL A 959 -24.20 27.76 -10.36
N MET A 960 -23.37 28.76 -10.66
CA MET A 960 -23.53 30.17 -10.29
C MET A 960 -24.60 30.81 -11.16
N ASN A 961 -24.73 30.49 -12.44
CA ASN A 961 -25.91 30.87 -13.22
C ASN A 961 -27.22 30.26 -12.63
N ILE A 962 -27.15 29.05 -12.08
CA ILE A 962 -28.26 28.42 -11.34
C ILE A 962 -28.47 29.06 -9.95
N VAL A 963 -27.41 29.41 -9.24
CA VAL A 963 -27.44 29.99 -7.88
C VAL A 963 -27.84 31.46 -7.95
N GLU A 964 -27.34 32.25 -8.88
CA GLU A 964 -27.77 33.62 -9.21
C GLU A 964 -29.23 33.65 -9.67
N GLY A 965 -29.67 32.64 -10.44
CA GLY A 965 -31.09 32.42 -10.75
C GLY A 965 -31.96 32.03 -9.53
N ASN A 966 -31.34 31.70 -8.39
CA ASN A 966 -32.00 31.29 -7.15
C ASN A 966 -31.69 32.20 -5.94
N LEU A 967 -30.76 33.14 -6.06
CA LEU A 967 -30.43 34.15 -5.06
C LEU A 967 -31.64 35.10 -4.91
N GLY A 968 -32.15 35.22 -3.68
CA GLY A 968 -33.40 35.92 -3.37
C GLY A 968 -34.61 35.01 -3.14
N LYS A 969 -34.50 33.70 -3.34
CA LYS A 969 -35.53 32.73 -2.93
C LYS A 969 -35.22 32.23 -1.52
N THR A 970 -36.10 32.51 -0.56
CA THR A 970 -35.99 31.98 0.80
C THR A 970 -36.04 30.46 0.79
N TYR A 971 -35.04 29.82 1.43
CA TYR A 971 -35.06 28.38 1.66
C TYR A 971 -36.33 28.02 2.43
N THR A 972 -37.23 27.31 1.75
CA THR A 972 -38.42 26.74 2.37
C THR A 972 -38.16 25.24 2.48
N GLY A 973 -37.92 24.77 3.70
CA GLY A 973 -37.83 23.34 3.98
C GLY A 973 -39.06 22.64 3.39
N SER A 974 -38.86 21.47 2.80
CA SER A 974 -39.95 20.73 2.19
C SER A 974 -41.05 20.47 3.22
N HIS A 975 -42.31 20.39 2.76
CA HIS A 975 -43.45 20.16 3.66
C HIS A 975 -43.27 18.90 4.53
N ARG A 976 -42.49 17.92 4.08
CA ARG A 976 -42.16 16.69 4.81
C ARG A 976 -41.02 16.86 5.81
N GLU A 977 -39.99 17.66 5.52
CA GLU A 977 -38.98 18.06 6.52
C GLU A 977 -39.63 18.83 7.68
N ASN A 978 -40.57 19.71 7.34
CA ASN A 978 -41.34 20.47 8.34
C ASN A 978 -42.37 19.62 9.11
N LEU A 979 -42.78 18.45 8.57
CA LEU A 979 -43.75 17.54 9.21
C LEU A 979 -43.10 16.35 9.94
N GLN A 980 -41.90 15.91 9.56
CA GLN A 980 -41.31 14.65 10.04
C GLN A 980 -39.94 14.80 10.72
N GLY A 981 -39.27 15.96 10.63
CA GLY A 981 -38.01 16.21 11.33
C GLY A 981 -36.83 15.33 10.89
N VAL A 982 -36.87 14.73 9.69
CA VAL A 982 -35.80 13.87 9.15
C VAL A 982 -35.48 14.31 7.71
N ASP A 983 -34.18 14.49 7.41
CA ASP A 983 -33.68 14.82 6.08
C ASP A 983 -33.91 13.68 5.07
N CYS A 984 -34.31 14.04 3.85
CA CYS A 984 -34.62 13.10 2.78
C CYS A 984 -33.37 12.37 2.23
N THR A 985 -33.45 11.05 2.00
CA THR A 985 -32.37 10.26 1.40
C THR A 985 -32.36 10.31 -0.14
N SER A 986 -31.21 10.00 -0.74
CA SER A 986 -30.89 10.11 -2.18
C SER A 986 -31.80 9.32 -3.12
N ALA A 987 -32.53 8.32 -2.63
CA ALA A 987 -33.38 7.46 -3.44
C ALA A 987 -34.67 8.14 -3.95
N MET A 988 -35.08 9.26 -3.34
CA MET A 988 -36.38 9.92 -3.62
C MET A 988 -36.32 11.06 -4.65
N ARG A 989 -35.20 11.21 -5.39
CA ARG A 989 -34.99 12.32 -6.34
C ARG A 989 -35.72 12.18 -7.69
N ASN A 990 -36.21 10.99 -8.06
CA ASN A 990 -36.68 10.71 -9.42
C ASN A 990 -38.21 10.68 -9.60
N GLU A 991 -38.98 11.03 -8.58
CA GLU A 991 -40.44 11.06 -8.65
C GLU A 991 -40.97 12.43 -9.16
N VAL A 992 -41.81 12.44 -10.19
CA VAL A 992 -42.36 13.68 -10.79
C VAL A 992 -43.74 13.99 -10.22
N VAL A 993 -43.90 15.19 -9.64
CA VAL A 993 -45.18 15.66 -9.10
C VAL A 993 -46.21 15.87 -10.23
N LEU A 994 -47.45 15.40 -10.05
CA LEU A 994 -48.58 15.47 -10.98
C LEU A 994 -48.84 16.91 -11.50
N ASN A 995 -48.51 17.92 -10.69
CA ASN A 995 -48.61 19.33 -11.09
C ASN A 995 -47.49 19.85 -11.98
N LYS A 996 -46.34 19.17 -12.03
CA LYS A 996 -45.23 19.49 -12.94
C LYS A 996 -45.34 18.77 -14.29
N CYS A 997 -46.28 17.84 -14.44
CA CYS A 997 -46.62 17.23 -15.73
C CYS A 997 -47.35 18.27 -16.60
N THR A 998 -46.59 19.03 -17.38
CA THR A 998 -47.13 20.06 -18.29
C THR A 998 -46.95 19.65 -19.75
N ILE A 999 -47.86 20.09 -20.63
CA ILE A 999 -47.91 19.70 -22.05
C ILE A 999 -46.84 20.46 -22.89
N LYS A 1000 -46.18 21.48 -22.33
CA LYS A 1000 -45.27 22.35 -23.09
C LYS A 1000 -43.84 21.83 -23.03
N GLY A 1001 -43.40 21.17 -24.11
CA GLY A 1001 -42.01 20.76 -24.35
C GLY A 1001 -41.92 19.33 -24.93
N PRO A 1002 -40.73 18.91 -25.41
CA PRO A 1002 -40.52 17.58 -25.99
C PRO A 1002 -40.79 16.42 -25.01
N SER A 1003 -40.75 16.66 -23.69
CA SER A 1003 -41.15 15.70 -22.65
C SER A 1003 -42.66 15.65 -22.36
N GLY A 1004 -43.46 16.47 -23.06
CA GLY A 1004 -44.90 16.57 -22.88
C GLY A 1004 -45.69 15.36 -23.37
N GLU A 1005 -45.14 14.55 -24.29
CA GLU A 1005 -45.76 13.31 -24.77
C GLU A 1005 -45.54 12.13 -23.81
N ASP A 1006 -44.32 11.97 -23.28
CA ASP A 1006 -43.99 10.93 -22.29
C ASP A 1006 -44.83 11.06 -21.00
N ASN A 1007 -45.13 12.30 -20.59
CA ASN A 1007 -45.97 12.58 -19.43
C ASN A 1007 -47.45 12.25 -19.65
N LYS A 1008 -47.94 12.27 -20.90
CA LYS A 1008 -49.33 11.90 -21.21
C LYS A 1008 -49.53 10.40 -21.08
N GLY A 1009 -48.63 9.59 -21.64
CA GLY A 1009 -48.67 8.13 -21.51
C GLY A 1009 -48.65 7.69 -20.05
N ALA A 1010 -47.72 8.23 -19.27
CA ALA A 1010 -47.59 7.94 -17.84
C ALA A 1010 -48.87 8.19 -17.04
N MET A 1011 -49.60 9.28 -17.34
CA MET A 1011 -50.85 9.59 -16.64
C MET A 1011 -52.00 8.68 -17.04
N TRP A 1012 -52.08 8.27 -18.31
CA TRP A 1012 -53.08 7.31 -18.75
C TRP A 1012 -52.85 5.93 -18.14
N ASP A 1013 -51.60 5.47 -18.10
CA ASP A 1013 -51.23 4.21 -17.46
C ASP A 1013 -51.55 4.22 -15.95
N GLU A 1014 -51.29 5.34 -15.26
CA GLU A 1014 -51.65 5.49 -13.84
C GLU A 1014 -53.17 5.51 -13.63
N ALA A 1015 -53.92 6.19 -14.51
CA ALA A 1015 -55.38 6.17 -14.45
C ALA A 1015 -55.94 4.77 -14.71
N LEU A 1016 -55.33 4.02 -15.63
CA LEU A 1016 -55.70 2.64 -15.94
C LEU A 1016 -55.40 1.71 -14.76
N ALA A 1017 -54.21 1.82 -14.15
CA ALA A 1017 -53.81 1.04 -12.98
C ALA A 1017 -54.73 1.27 -11.76
N ARG A 1018 -55.34 2.45 -11.69
CA ARG A 1018 -56.32 2.82 -10.65
C ARG A 1018 -57.77 2.49 -11.03
N ASN A 1019 -57.99 1.87 -12.19
CA ASN A 1019 -59.30 1.60 -12.77
C ASN A 1019 -60.18 2.85 -12.95
N LEU A 1020 -59.56 4.02 -13.18
CA LEU A 1020 -60.27 5.29 -13.40
C LEU A 1020 -60.70 5.46 -14.87
N VAL A 1021 -60.06 4.73 -15.78
CA VAL A 1021 -60.36 4.67 -17.21
C VAL A 1021 -60.29 3.21 -17.65
N LYS A 1022 -60.96 2.84 -18.75
CA LYS A 1022 -60.89 1.48 -19.31
C LYS A 1022 -59.78 1.38 -20.34
N ALA A 1023 -59.28 0.17 -20.57
CA ALA A 1023 -58.24 -0.08 -21.59
C ALA A 1023 -58.72 0.29 -23.01
N GLU A 1024 -60.02 0.13 -23.27
CA GLU A 1024 -60.66 0.55 -24.51
C GLU A 1024 -60.52 2.08 -24.75
N ASP A 1025 -60.59 2.89 -23.69
CA ASP A 1025 -60.47 4.36 -23.76
C ASP A 1025 -59.05 4.79 -24.19
N GLN A 1026 -58.02 4.03 -23.82
CA GLN A 1026 -56.62 4.30 -24.19
C GLN A 1026 -56.33 3.90 -25.64
N GLN A 1027 -56.93 2.82 -26.13
CA GLN A 1027 -56.85 2.46 -27.56
C GLN A 1027 -57.59 3.47 -28.44
N GLU A 1028 -58.75 3.96 -28.00
CA GLU A 1028 -59.49 5.01 -28.71
C GLU A 1028 -58.74 6.35 -28.70
N TYR A 1029 -58.04 6.69 -27.61
CA TYR A 1029 -57.12 7.83 -27.51
C TYR A 1029 -56.01 7.79 -28.57
N ASN A 1030 -55.33 6.65 -28.69
CA ASN A 1030 -54.26 6.46 -29.68
C ASN A 1030 -54.78 6.51 -31.12
N ARG A 1031 -56.04 6.12 -31.36
CA ARG A 1031 -56.63 6.01 -32.70
C ARG A 1031 -57.26 7.31 -33.22
N LYS A 1032 -57.88 8.12 -32.35
CA LYS A 1032 -58.69 9.30 -32.75
C LYS A 1032 -58.02 10.65 -32.51
N GLY A 1033 -56.87 10.71 -31.83
CA GLY A 1033 -56.11 11.96 -31.66
C GLY A 1033 -56.89 13.13 -31.02
N GLY A 1034 -57.97 12.85 -30.27
CA GLY A 1034 -58.89 13.89 -29.81
C GLY A 1034 -59.87 13.48 -28.70
N ASN A 1035 -59.39 13.60 -27.44
CA ASN A 1035 -60.07 13.66 -26.13
C ASN A 1035 -60.78 12.42 -25.54
N PRO A 1036 -60.68 12.21 -24.20
CA PRO A 1036 -60.71 13.24 -23.15
C PRO A 1036 -59.39 13.99 -22.92
N SER A 1037 -59.51 15.27 -22.55
CA SER A 1037 -58.33 16.13 -22.40
C SER A 1037 -57.47 15.61 -21.26
N PHE A 1038 -56.16 15.72 -21.39
CA PHE A 1038 -55.18 15.45 -20.34
C PHE A 1038 -55.62 16.01 -18.97
N THR A 1039 -56.27 17.18 -18.98
CA THR A 1039 -56.87 17.83 -17.81
C THR A 1039 -57.97 16.99 -17.14
N LYS A 1040 -58.79 16.26 -17.91
CA LYS A 1040 -59.85 15.39 -17.38
C LYS A 1040 -59.26 14.18 -16.66
N VAL A 1041 -58.30 13.48 -17.27
CA VAL A 1041 -57.61 12.33 -16.64
C VAL A 1041 -56.89 12.76 -15.37
N LYS A 1042 -56.21 13.92 -15.41
CA LYS A 1042 -55.58 14.52 -14.21
C LYS A 1042 -56.60 14.74 -13.08
N LYS A 1043 -57.74 15.35 -13.38
CA LYS A 1043 -58.80 15.61 -12.39
C LYS A 1043 -59.38 14.32 -11.81
N MET A 1044 -59.46 13.24 -12.59
CA MET A 1044 -59.93 11.94 -12.10
C MET A 1044 -58.95 11.33 -11.09
N ILE A 1045 -57.65 11.39 -11.36
CA ILE A 1045 -56.61 10.93 -10.43
C ILE A 1045 -56.60 11.79 -9.16
N GLU A 1046 -56.72 13.12 -9.30
CA GLU A 1046 -56.79 14.05 -8.16
C GLU A 1046 -58.00 13.75 -7.27
N ALA A 1047 -59.18 13.52 -7.86
CA ALA A 1047 -60.41 13.21 -7.13
C ALA A 1047 -60.30 11.87 -6.37
N PHE A 1048 -59.78 10.84 -7.03
CA PHE A 1048 -59.60 9.52 -6.43
C PHE A 1048 -58.71 9.56 -5.17
N GLU A 1049 -57.60 10.31 -5.20
CA GLU A 1049 -56.73 10.43 -4.03
C GLU A 1049 -57.33 11.27 -2.91
N ILE A 1050 -58.10 12.31 -3.26
CA ILE A 1050 -58.85 13.07 -2.26
C ILE A 1050 -59.84 12.15 -1.53
N ASP A 1051 -60.57 11.30 -2.25
CA ASP A 1051 -61.52 10.36 -1.66
C ASP A 1051 -60.82 9.27 -0.83
N ARG A 1052 -59.70 8.73 -1.32
CA ARG A 1052 -58.87 7.79 -0.56
C ARG A 1052 -58.37 8.40 0.75
N TRP A 1053 -57.92 9.65 0.70
CA TRP A 1053 -57.46 10.37 1.88
C TRP A 1053 -58.59 10.62 2.87
N LYS A 1054 -59.77 11.04 2.39
CA LYS A 1054 -60.98 11.22 3.23
C LYS A 1054 -61.38 9.92 3.92
N ASN A 1055 -61.35 8.80 3.20
CA ASN A 1055 -61.65 7.49 3.76
C ASN A 1055 -60.65 7.06 4.84
N ALA A 1056 -59.37 7.39 4.67
CA ALA A 1056 -58.34 7.13 5.68
C ALA A 1056 -58.40 8.11 6.87
N ASN A 1057 -59.04 9.27 6.71
CA ASN A 1057 -59.11 10.35 7.70
C ASN A 1057 -60.53 10.91 7.84
N PRO A 1058 -61.52 10.11 8.27
CA PRO A 1058 -62.94 10.48 8.21
C PRO A 1058 -63.34 11.69 9.08
N SER A 1059 -62.47 12.12 9.99
CA SER A 1059 -62.68 13.27 10.88
C SER A 1059 -61.95 14.55 10.46
N LYS A 1060 -61.31 14.57 9.29
CA LYS A 1060 -60.53 15.72 8.81
C LYS A 1060 -60.97 16.14 7.42
N GLU A 1061 -61.01 17.45 7.15
CA GLU A 1061 -61.16 17.95 5.79
C GLU A 1061 -59.82 17.91 5.04
N PRO A 1062 -59.78 17.44 3.78
CA PRO A 1062 -58.55 17.40 2.99
C PRO A 1062 -58.07 18.80 2.66
N ASP A 1063 -56.79 19.08 2.90
CA ASP A 1063 -56.13 20.28 2.39
C ASP A 1063 -56.29 20.32 0.85
N THR A 1064 -56.62 21.50 0.32
CA THR A 1064 -56.68 21.82 -1.12
C THR A 1064 -55.46 21.37 -1.93
N LYS A 1065 -54.35 21.02 -1.28
CA LYS A 1065 -53.11 20.52 -1.88
C LYS A 1065 -52.98 19.00 -1.96
N VAL A 1066 -53.87 18.21 -1.36
CA VAL A 1066 -53.75 16.73 -1.30
C VAL A 1066 -53.71 16.11 -2.71
N GLY A 1067 -54.69 16.42 -3.58
CA GLY A 1067 -54.67 15.93 -4.96
C GLY A 1067 -53.49 16.45 -5.80
N LYS A 1068 -52.97 17.62 -5.44
CA LYS A 1068 -51.92 18.36 -6.17
C LYS A 1068 -50.49 17.85 -5.93
N SER A 1069 -50.31 16.98 -4.93
CA SER A 1069 -48.99 16.57 -4.40
C SER A 1069 -48.55 15.16 -4.83
N ILE A 1070 -49.39 14.46 -5.60
CA ILE A 1070 -49.14 13.08 -6.06
C ILE A 1070 -47.88 13.05 -6.92
N ARG A 1071 -46.99 12.07 -6.74
CA ARG A 1071 -45.87 11.84 -7.67
C ARG A 1071 -46.08 10.55 -8.45
N LEU A 1072 -45.82 10.58 -9.77
CA LEU A 1072 -45.97 9.43 -10.68
C LEU A 1072 -44.68 8.60 -10.73
N LEU A 1073 -44.82 7.27 -10.87
CA LEU A 1073 -43.68 6.35 -11.01
C LEU A 1073 -42.90 6.63 -12.31
N SER A 1074 -41.56 6.66 -12.22
CA SER A 1074 -40.69 6.82 -13.39
C SER A 1074 -40.70 5.56 -14.27
N THR A 1075 -40.37 5.69 -15.56
CA THR A 1075 -40.38 4.61 -16.57
C THR A 1075 -39.58 3.36 -16.18
N GLY A 1076 -38.57 3.48 -15.32
CA GLY A 1076 -37.76 2.36 -14.83
C GLY A 1076 -38.52 1.40 -13.91
N ASP A 1077 -39.36 1.94 -13.01
CA ASP A 1077 -40.13 1.14 -12.04
C ASP A 1077 -41.37 0.48 -12.68
N ARG A 1078 -41.81 0.99 -13.86
CA ARG A 1078 -43.01 0.53 -14.59
C ARG A 1078 -42.89 -0.88 -15.15
N LYS A 1079 -41.67 -1.36 -15.47
CA LYS A 1079 -41.45 -2.74 -15.95
C LYS A 1079 -41.64 -3.81 -14.88
N LEU A 1080 -41.52 -3.43 -13.60
CA LEU A 1080 -41.71 -4.33 -12.46
C LEU A 1080 -43.19 -4.45 -12.07
N VAL A 1081 -43.95 -3.35 -12.16
CA VAL A 1081 -45.38 -3.35 -11.81
C VAL A 1081 -46.24 -3.94 -12.93
N ALA A 1082 -45.95 -3.68 -14.21
CA ALA A 1082 -46.72 -4.26 -15.33
C ALA A 1082 -46.52 -5.79 -15.51
N LYS A 1083 -45.57 -6.38 -14.77
CA LYS A 1083 -45.30 -7.83 -14.76
C LYS A 1083 -46.00 -8.55 -13.59
N ALA A 1084 -46.61 -7.80 -12.67
CA ALA A 1084 -47.45 -8.29 -11.58
C ALA A 1084 -48.92 -7.96 -11.89
#